data_AF-A0AAW0XP19-F1
#
_entry.id   AF-A0AAW0XP19-F1
#
_cell.length_a   1.000
_cell.length_b   1.000
_cell.length_c   1.000
_cell.angle_alpha   90.00
_cell.angle_beta   90.00
_cell.angle_gamma   90.00
#
_symmetry.space_group_name_H-M   'P 1'
#
loop_
_entity.id
_entity.type
_entity.pdbx_description
1 polymer ?
#
loop_
_entity_poly.entity_id
_entity_poly.type
_entity_poly.pdbx_seq_one_letter_code
_entity_poly.pdbx_strand_id
1 'polypeptide(L)'
;MKHWIILSAVLATGWCCGFPGAPAHSTVSFSDNRLSTDTVATYSCDRGFELLGPARKICAENGTWIPAGIPFCVLNVAAGKAPMQSSVAEGGIPQKAVDGSSSNTFSSDTCTLTTRERQPWWYVNLLEPYMVQLVRLDFGQSCCGDQPATIVVRVGNNRPDLAVNPICNRFVGLLEEGRPLFLPCNPPMPGAFVSVHFEAPPGAQLSICEAFVYTDQALPIERCPSFRDQPPGSTATYNGKCYIFYNQQPRNFDNALEFCRSRGGSLVDETNPALQGFLSWELWRKHRGDPNGQYWMGAVRDPEDINNWKWINGRDVTVSFWNLPGGNENCARFDGTKGWLWSDTNCNFDLNFICQHRPQTCGKPEQPPNSTMVAANYNVGTDVEYRCDPGHILVGPAQRSCLNSGFFNEFPPTCRYLECGPPAPIRNGTYTLVNGTRYYLSIVRYECKAGFVIIGRPDLICDIDERWNGPPPSCEPVTCDAPPPLLHGSTNFSSPTVTVGVSVAYSCDIDYVLVGPRLITCTSAGTFNQEPPRCQVDEATKPDLTESRRPGSRRPDHPRRPNQQRPRPPYLAEVEDNYVEANNPSLATVLPSLEAGHDNKINNINDDRGQSIDGPSYDLKEEGGAKVTEKLHLGGIIALGVFGGFVFLAAVITTIVILVRRTQHGPTKKYVRRNDDGTASSYDSSSSDGHGLNKYYKKAWENLREGGGGGGDLEKVSHPRLGRTETLDQPDFRSTRSMGHEGLRDGSEMTVNDVAAMYTRPEKRRHHHHHHGHRHKSGRDTDRDNHDRHDHHDRTDRHDRQDRDWRDRDRRKY
;
A
#
# COMPACT_ATOMS: atom_id res chain seq x y z
N MET A 1 66.70 8.17 -16.45
CA MET A 1 65.30 7.87 -16.84
C MET A 1 64.88 6.50 -16.30
N LYS A 2 64.53 6.41 -15.00
CA LYS A 2 63.83 5.28 -14.36
C LYS A 2 63.14 5.82 -13.11
N HIS A 3 61.82 5.74 -13.05
CA HIS A 3 60.86 5.85 -11.92
C HIS A 3 59.48 6.21 -12.52
N TRP A 4 58.43 6.27 -11.70
CA TRP A 4 57.00 6.27 -12.09
C TRP A 4 56.48 4.91 -12.60
N ILE A 5 56.52 3.90 -11.73
CA ILE A 5 55.59 2.75 -11.74
C ILE A 5 55.13 2.49 -10.30
N ILE A 6 54.21 3.32 -9.79
CA ILE A 6 53.36 3.05 -8.62
C ILE A 6 52.01 3.77 -8.88
N LEU A 7 50.89 3.21 -8.40
CA LEU A 7 49.55 3.85 -8.35
C LEU A 7 48.87 4.21 -9.69
N SER A 8 48.54 3.17 -10.47
CA SER A 8 47.28 3.12 -11.25
C SER A 8 46.45 1.88 -10.89
N ALA A 9 46.43 1.53 -9.60
CA ALA A 9 45.46 0.59 -9.02
C ALA A 9 44.24 1.37 -8.50
N VAL A 10 43.69 2.27 -9.34
CA VAL A 10 42.33 2.75 -9.13
C VAL A 10 41.43 1.54 -9.32
N LEU A 11 40.76 1.12 -8.24
CA LEU A 11 39.79 0.03 -8.29
C LEU A 11 38.78 0.32 -9.40
N ALA A 12 38.58 -0.65 -10.30
CA ALA A 12 37.46 -0.64 -11.23
C ALA A 12 36.16 -0.90 -10.45
N THR A 13 35.74 0.08 -9.66
CA THR A 13 34.41 0.14 -9.04
C THR A 13 33.39 0.42 -10.13
N GLY A 14 33.10 -0.60 -10.95
CA GLY A 14 31.92 -0.60 -11.81
C GLY A 14 30.70 -0.31 -10.92
N TRP A 15 29.89 0.68 -11.32
CA TRP A 15 28.81 1.17 -10.47
C TRP A 15 27.78 0.04 -10.31
N CYS A 16 27.72 -0.53 -9.11
CA CYS A 16 26.71 -1.53 -8.77
C CYS A 16 25.36 -0.83 -8.70
N CYS A 17 24.33 -1.42 -9.30
CA CYS A 17 22.99 -0.87 -9.21
C CYS A 17 22.41 -1.12 -7.80
N GLY A 18 21.70 -0.14 -7.25
CA GLY A 18 20.86 -0.36 -6.06
C GLY A 18 19.72 -1.35 -6.36
N PHE A 19 19.00 -1.81 -5.35
CA PHE A 19 17.92 -2.78 -5.54
C PHE A 19 16.87 -2.24 -6.55
N PRO A 20 16.45 -2.99 -7.60
CA PRO A 20 15.64 -2.43 -8.70
C PRO A 20 14.18 -2.12 -8.35
N GLY A 21 13.74 -2.49 -7.14
CA GLY A 21 12.34 -2.54 -6.72
C GLY A 21 11.67 -3.86 -7.14
N ALA A 22 10.60 -4.25 -6.44
CA ALA A 22 9.76 -5.40 -6.77
C ALA A 22 8.28 -5.05 -6.51
N PRO A 23 7.35 -5.34 -7.45
CA PRO A 23 5.92 -5.10 -7.25
C PRO A 23 5.32 -6.10 -6.24
N ALA A 24 4.07 -5.85 -5.83
CA ALA A 24 3.29 -6.78 -5.03
C ALA A 24 3.24 -8.18 -5.67
N HIS A 25 3.10 -9.23 -4.85
CA HIS A 25 2.94 -10.63 -5.26
C HIS A 25 3.98 -11.10 -6.28
N SER A 26 5.24 -10.70 -6.11
CA SER A 26 6.32 -10.97 -7.08
C SER A 26 7.63 -11.43 -6.44
N THR A 27 8.47 -12.07 -7.26
CA THR A 27 9.83 -12.46 -6.91
C THR A 27 10.79 -11.95 -7.98
N VAL A 28 11.79 -11.17 -7.57
CA VAL A 28 12.93 -10.82 -8.42
C VAL A 28 14.10 -11.77 -8.12
N SER A 29 14.79 -12.19 -9.17
CA SER A 29 15.97 -13.06 -9.13
C SER A 29 17.11 -12.44 -9.92
N PHE A 30 18.34 -12.62 -9.47
CA PHE A 30 19.52 -11.96 -10.02
C PHE A 30 20.53 -12.97 -10.60
N SER A 31 21.21 -12.60 -11.68
CA SER A 31 22.34 -13.39 -12.22
C SER A 31 23.63 -13.24 -11.39
N ASP A 32 23.77 -12.13 -10.66
CA ASP A 32 24.83 -11.88 -9.68
C ASP A 32 24.20 -11.15 -8.48
N ASN A 33 24.43 -11.67 -7.28
CA ASN A 33 23.91 -11.10 -6.03
C ASN A 33 24.60 -9.78 -5.63
N ARG A 34 25.71 -9.41 -6.29
CA ARG A 34 26.42 -8.14 -6.04
C ARG A 34 25.83 -6.96 -6.82
N LEU A 35 24.86 -7.20 -7.70
CA LEU A 35 24.22 -6.18 -8.56
C LEU A 35 25.23 -5.37 -9.39
N SER A 36 26.31 -6.01 -9.82
CA SER A 36 27.34 -5.43 -10.69
C SER A 36 26.79 -5.08 -12.09
N THR A 37 27.54 -4.30 -12.87
CA THR A 37 27.28 -4.07 -14.29
C THR A 37 26.98 -5.38 -15.03
N ASP A 38 26.05 -5.36 -15.98
CA ASP A 38 25.50 -6.50 -16.72
C ASP A 38 24.69 -7.52 -15.87
N THR A 39 24.50 -7.30 -14.56
CA THR A 39 23.57 -8.11 -13.77
C THR A 39 22.16 -8.07 -14.37
N VAL A 40 21.55 -9.23 -14.57
CA VAL A 40 20.17 -9.39 -15.02
C VAL A 40 19.28 -9.59 -13.80
N ALA A 41 18.32 -8.69 -13.58
CA ALA A 41 17.16 -8.89 -12.72
C ALA A 41 16.03 -9.52 -13.54
N THR A 42 15.49 -10.65 -13.09
CA THR A 42 14.40 -11.38 -13.75
C THR A 42 13.22 -11.51 -12.80
N TYR A 43 12.04 -11.07 -13.24
CA TYR A 43 10.82 -10.98 -12.45
C TYR A 43 9.89 -12.15 -12.73
N SER A 44 9.16 -12.56 -11.70
CA SER A 44 8.13 -13.60 -11.76
C SER A 44 7.01 -13.24 -10.78
N CYS A 45 5.76 -13.47 -11.15
CA CYS A 45 4.63 -13.27 -10.26
C CYS A 45 4.31 -14.54 -9.45
N ASP A 46 3.70 -14.37 -8.29
CA ASP A 46 3.01 -15.44 -7.58
C ASP A 46 1.80 -15.92 -8.40
N ARG A 47 1.36 -17.17 -8.17
CA ARG A 47 0.31 -17.80 -8.99
C ARG A 47 -1.00 -17.02 -8.95
N GLY A 48 -1.62 -16.87 -10.12
CA GLY A 48 -2.86 -16.11 -10.32
C GLY A 48 -2.66 -14.67 -10.80
N PHE A 49 -1.44 -14.13 -10.73
CA PHE A 49 -1.12 -12.78 -11.21
C PHE A 49 -0.42 -12.81 -12.58
N GLU A 50 -0.79 -11.89 -13.47
CA GLU A 50 -0.15 -11.65 -14.78
C GLU A 50 0.98 -10.62 -14.66
N LEU A 51 2.12 -10.89 -15.32
CA LEU A 51 3.30 -10.02 -15.32
C LEU A 51 3.23 -9.01 -16.48
N LEU A 52 2.90 -7.75 -16.16
CA LEU A 52 2.85 -6.66 -17.15
C LEU A 52 4.12 -5.80 -17.10
N GLY A 53 4.68 -5.48 -18.26
CA GLY A 53 5.89 -4.66 -18.39
C GLY A 53 7.19 -5.47 -18.53
N PRO A 54 8.35 -4.89 -18.17
CA PRO A 54 9.65 -5.50 -18.47
C PRO A 54 9.98 -6.65 -17.50
N ALA A 55 9.69 -7.89 -17.92
CA ALA A 55 9.98 -9.11 -17.16
C ALA A 55 11.48 -9.33 -16.85
N ARG A 56 12.38 -8.64 -17.56
CA ARG A 56 13.83 -8.64 -17.32
C ARG A 56 14.38 -7.22 -17.41
N LYS A 57 15.30 -6.88 -16.51
CA LYS A 57 16.06 -5.62 -16.48
C LYS A 57 17.55 -5.92 -16.34
N ILE A 58 18.41 -5.05 -16.84
CA ILE A 58 19.88 -5.19 -16.85
C ILE A 58 20.49 -3.99 -16.13
N CYS A 59 21.50 -4.21 -15.30
CA CYS A 59 22.28 -3.15 -14.65
C CYS A 59 23.28 -2.55 -15.66
N ALA A 60 23.13 -1.26 -16.00
CA ALA A 60 24.02 -0.55 -16.92
C ALA A 60 25.25 0.02 -16.21
N GLU A 61 26.29 0.39 -16.98
CA GLU A 61 27.57 0.94 -16.49
C GLU A 61 27.43 2.16 -15.55
N ASN A 62 26.32 2.89 -15.66
CA ASN A 62 25.98 4.07 -14.86
C ASN A 62 25.19 3.74 -13.58
N GLY A 63 25.15 2.48 -13.13
CA GLY A 63 24.41 2.06 -11.93
C GLY A 63 22.88 2.15 -12.04
N THR A 64 22.33 2.26 -13.26
CA THR A 64 20.87 2.31 -13.49
C THR A 64 20.34 1.05 -14.16
N TRP A 65 19.10 0.68 -13.84
CA TRP A 65 18.43 -0.48 -14.44
C TRP A 65 17.69 -0.12 -15.72
N ILE A 66 18.02 -0.83 -16.81
CA ILE A 66 17.36 -0.69 -18.13
C ILE A 66 16.55 -1.95 -18.51
N PRO A 67 15.38 -1.83 -19.16
CA PRO A 67 14.64 -0.58 -19.41
C PRO A 67 14.10 0.03 -18.10
N ALA A 68 13.71 1.30 -18.16
CA ALA A 68 13.15 2.03 -17.04
C ALA A 68 11.77 1.50 -16.61
N GLY A 69 11.34 1.86 -15.39
CA GLY A 69 10.13 1.36 -14.76
C GLY A 69 10.34 0.04 -14.02
N ILE A 70 9.30 -0.42 -13.32
CA ILE A 70 9.23 -1.74 -12.66
C ILE A 70 8.05 -2.46 -13.34
N PRO A 71 8.10 -3.78 -13.61
CA PRO A 71 6.90 -4.50 -14.03
C PRO A 71 5.87 -4.54 -12.89
N PHE A 72 4.65 -4.95 -13.22
CA PHE A 72 3.52 -5.10 -12.28
C PHE A 72 3.03 -6.55 -12.30
N CYS A 73 2.60 -7.07 -11.16
CA CYS A 73 1.93 -8.36 -11.05
C CYS A 73 0.47 -8.10 -10.64
N VAL A 74 -0.46 -8.35 -11.57
CA VAL A 74 -1.86 -7.90 -11.44
C VAL A 74 -2.86 -9.01 -11.76
N LEU A 75 -4.02 -8.97 -11.11
CA LEU A 75 -5.13 -9.90 -11.32
C LEU A 75 -6.24 -9.19 -12.12
N ASN A 76 -6.76 -9.86 -13.16
CA ASN A 76 -7.97 -9.39 -13.85
C ASN A 76 -9.21 -9.69 -13.00
N VAL A 77 -9.72 -8.68 -12.28
CA VAL A 77 -10.92 -8.81 -11.43
C VAL A 77 -12.23 -8.64 -12.20
N ALA A 78 -12.22 -8.30 -13.50
CA ALA A 78 -13.44 -8.26 -14.31
C ALA A 78 -13.86 -9.64 -14.85
N ALA A 79 -12.92 -10.59 -14.95
CA ALA A 79 -13.14 -11.92 -15.50
C ALA A 79 -14.37 -12.62 -14.88
N GLY A 80 -15.33 -12.96 -15.74
CA GLY A 80 -16.58 -13.61 -15.39
C GLY A 80 -17.51 -12.81 -14.49
N LYS A 81 -17.33 -11.50 -14.27
CA LYS A 81 -18.24 -10.70 -13.42
C LYS A 81 -19.55 -10.38 -14.17
N ALA A 82 -20.30 -9.37 -13.72
CA ALA A 82 -21.63 -9.04 -14.26
C ALA A 82 -21.61 -7.75 -15.11
N PRO A 83 -21.54 -7.85 -16.45
CA PRO A 83 -21.54 -6.68 -17.33
C PRO A 83 -22.91 -6.32 -17.91
N MET A 84 -23.02 -5.07 -18.37
CA MET A 84 -24.14 -4.54 -19.14
C MET A 84 -23.62 -3.59 -20.24
N GLN A 85 -24.41 -3.39 -21.29
CA GLN A 85 -24.14 -2.42 -22.36
C GLN A 85 -25.40 -1.67 -22.76
N SER A 86 -25.24 -0.54 -23.44
CA SER A 86 -26.30 0.38 -23.87
C SER A 86 -27.35 -0.28 -24.78
N SER A 87 -26.90 -1.07 -25.74
CA SER A 87 -27.75 -1.81 -26.69
C SER A 87 -27.01 -3.04 -27.20
N VAL A 88 -27.71 -4.04 -27.76
CA VAL A 88 -27.12 -5.28 -28.29
C VAL A 88 -27.43 -5.41 -29.78
N ALA A 89 -26.42 -5.70 -30.60
CA ALA A 89 -26.54 -6.05 -32.01
C ALA A 89 -25.90 -7.43 -32.29
N GLU A 90 -26.39 -8.13 -33.32
CA GLU A 90 -25.74 -9.31 -33.94
C GLU A 90 -25.29 -10.43 -32.97
N GLY A 91 -25.95 -10.57 -31.80
CA GLY A 91 -25.57 -11.56 -30.78
C GLY A 91 -24.36 -11.18 -29.91
N GLY A 92 -23.80 -9.98 -30.09
CA GLY A 92 -22.70 -9.42 -29.32
C GLY A 92 -23.09 -8.98 -27.90
N ILE A 93 -23.53 -9.93 -27.08
CA ILE A 93 -23.95 -9.74 -25.68
C ILE A 93 -22.80 -9.27 -24.77
N PRO A 94 -23.06 -8.48 -23.71
CA PRO A 94 -22.02 -7.83 -22.90
C PRO A 94 -21.10 -8.78 -22.14
N GLN A 95 -21.51 -10.04 -21.96
CA GLN A 95 -20.74 -11.08 -21.27
C GLN A 95 -19.45 -11.48 -21.99
N LYS A 96 -19.36 -11.25 -23.30
CA LYS A 96 -18.19 -11.65 -24.12
C LYS A 96 -16.91 -10.92 -23.69
N ALA A 97 -17.01 -9.61 -23.46
CA ALA A 97 -15.91 -8.79 -22.96
C ALA A 97 -15.37 -9.16 -21.55
N VAL A 98 -15.86 -10.22 -20.90
CA VAL A 98 -15.32 -10.75 -19.64
C VAL A 98 -15.39 -12.28 -19.58
N ASP A 99 -15.48 -13.00 -20.71
CA ASP A 99 -15.52 -14.47 -20.67
C ASP A 99 -14.13 -15.13 -20.65
N GLY A 100 -13.06 -14.36 -20.84
CA GLY A 100 -11.67 -14.80 -20.85
C GLY A 100 -11.13 -15.14 -22.25
N SER A 101 -11.97 -15.06 -23.30
CA SER A 101 -11.57 -15.29 -24.68
C SER A 101 -11.00 -14.02 -25.32
N SER A 102 -9.72 -13.73 -25.06
CA SER A 102 -8.98 -12.61 -25.69
C SER A 102 -8.72 -12.83 -27.20
N SER A 103 -9.79 -12.88 -27.99
CA SER A 103 -9.78 -12.96 -29.44
C SER A 103 -9.30 -11.64 -30.03
N ASN A 104 -8.37 -11.70 -30.98
CA ASN A 104 -7.76 -10.55 -31.64
C ASN A 104 -8.35 -10.27 -33.03
N THR A 105 -9.54 -10.78 -33.33
CA THR A 105 -10.25 -10.60 -34.61
C THR A 105 -11.75 -10.61 -34.35
N PHE A 106 -12.52 -9.79 -35.06
CA PHE A 106 -13.97 -9.74 -34.87
C PHE A 106 -14.65 -11.07 -35.22
N SER A 107 -15.44 -11.58 -34.28
CA SER A 107 -16.56 -12.47 -34.57
C SER A 107 -17.74 -12.08 -33.71
N SER A 108 -18.96 -12.22 -34.26
CA SER A 108 -20.22 -12.13 -33.52
C SER A 108 -20.25 -13.07 -32.31
N ASP A 109 -19.46 -14.15 -32.32
CA ASP A 109 -19.37 -15.13 -31.24
C ASP A 109 -18.37 -14.75 -30.13
N THR A 110 -17.37 -13.92 -30.42
CA THR A 110 -16.25 -13.63 -29.49
C THR A 110 -16.26 -12.22 -28.91
N CYS A 111 -16.97 -11.26 -29.50
CA CYS A 111 -16.92 -9.86 -29.07
C CYS A 111 -18.32 -9.30 -28.79
N THR A 112 -18.40 -8.29 -27.93
CA THR A 112 -19.62 -7.49 -27.74
C THR A 112 -19.89 -6.68 -28.99
N LEU A 113 -21.16 -6.29 -29.22
CA LEU A 113 -21.50 -5.33 -30.26
C LEU A 113 -22.73 -4.52 -29.85
N THR A 114 -22.59 -3.19 -29.83
CA THR A 114 -23.74 -2.29 -29.68
C THR A 114 -24.43 -2.03 -31.01
N THR A 115 -25.68 -1.57 -30.97
CA THR A 115 -26.33 -0.97 -32.12
C THR A 115 -25.65 0.36 -32.49
N ARG A 116 -26.05 0.93 -33.64
CA ARG A 116 -25.58 2.24 -34.13
C ARG A 116 -26.26 3.37 -33.37
N GLU A 117 -25.61 3.84 -32.32
CA GLU A 117 -26.13 4.87 -31.42
C GLU A 117 -25.12 6.00 -31.18
N ARG A 118 -25.55 7.09 -30.51
CA ARG A 118 -24.74 8.32 -30.40
C ARG A 118 -23.68 8.27 -29.31
N GLN A 119 -23.92 7.52 -28.23
CA GLN A 119 -23.04 7.41 -27.06
C GLN A 119 -23.12 5.99 -26.47
N PRO A 120 -22.72 4.95 -27.21
CA PRO A 120 -22.76 3.59 -26.68
C PRO A 120 -21.81 3.45 -25.49
N TRP A 121 -22.17 2.57 -24.57
CA TRP A 121 -21.39 2.29 -23.38
C TRP A 121 -21.44 0.81 -23.02
N TRP A 122 -20.40 0.37 -22.33
CA TRP A 122 -20.32 -0.94 -21.69
C TRP A 122 -19.80 -0.73 -20.27
N TYR A 123 -20.26 -1.53 -19.30
CA TYR A 123 -19.69 -1.53 -17.95
C TYR A 123 -19.72 -2.93 -17.33
N VAL A 124 -18.84 -3.14 -16.35
CA VAL A 124 -18.83 -4.32 -15.48
C VAL A 124 -19.02 -3.90 -14.02
N ASN A 125 -19.89 -4.61 -13.30
CA ASN A 125 -19.89 -4.59 -11.83
C ASN A 125 -18.96 -5.71 -11.33
N LEU A 126 -17.88 -5.32 -10.65
CA LEU A 126 -16.88 -6.20 -10.06
C LEU A 126 -17.38 -6.92 -8.78
N LEU A 127 -18.59 -6.58 -8.31
CA LEU A 127 -19.31 -7.07 -7.12
C LEU A 127 -18.79 -6.54 -5.78
N GLU A 128 -17.57 -5.99 -5.75
CA GLU A 128 -16.97 -5.26 -4.63
C GLU A 128 -16.04 -4.16 -5.14
N PRO A 129 -15.75 -3.11 -4.34
CA PRO A 129 -14.84 -2.04 -4.75
C PRO A 129 -13.38 -2.48 -4.68
N TYR A 130 -12.69 -2.49 -5.82
CA TYR A 130 -11.24 -2.71 -5.90
C TYR A 130 -10.50 -1.40 -6.17
N MET A 131 -9.22 -1.34 -5.80
CA MET A 131 -8.30 -0.28 -6.23
C MET A 131 -7.83 -0.55 -7.66
N VAL A 132 -8.56 -0.04 -8.65
CA VAL A 132 -8.25 -0.23 -10.07
C VAL A 132 -7.00 0.57 -10.42
N GLN A 133 -5.96 -0.13 -10.88
CA GLN A 133 -4.68 0.46 -11.30
C GLN A 133 -4.62 0.66 -12.81
N LEU A 134 -5.22 -0.25 -13.58
CA LEU A 134 -5.12 -0.30 -15.03
C LEU A 134 -6.37 -0.97 -15.61
N VAL A 135 -6.88 -0.42 -16.70
CA VAL A 135 -7.87 -1.09 -17.55
C VAL A 135 -7.23 -1.36 -18.91
N ARG A 136 -7.34 -2.59 -19.42
CA ARG A 136 -6.96 -2.96 -20.79
C ARG A 136 -8.22 -3.32 -21.56
N LEU A 137 -8.38 -2.75 -22.75
CA LEU A 137 -9.51 -3.03 -23.65
C LEU A 137 -8.97 -3.59 -24.97
N ASP A 138 -9.44 -4.77 -25.35
CA ASP A 138 -9.12 -5.42 -26.61
C ASP A 138 -10.31 -5.22 -27.58
N PHE A 139 -10.12 -4.42 -28.63
CA PHE A 139 -11.19 -4.02 -29.55
C PHE A 139 -11.34 -5.00 -30.71
N GLY A 140 -12.59 -5.38 -30.99
CA GLY A 140 -12.91 -6.34 -32.04
C GLY A 140 -12.95 -5.74 -33.43
N GLN A 141 -13.46 -4.53 -33.58
CA GLN A 141 -13.52 -3.83 -34.87
C GLN A 141 -12.71 -2.53 -34.79
N SER A 142 -12.04 -2.18 -35.88
CA SER A 142 -11.57 -0.81 -36.08
C SER A 142 -12.77 0.12 -36.21
N CYS A 143 -12.67 1.33 -35.66
CA CYS A 143 -13.73 2.34 -35.80
C CYS A 143 -13.37 3.40 -36.83
N CYS A 144 -14.41 4.04 -37.35
CA CYS A 144 -14.40 5.47 -37.67
C CYS A 144 -13.55 5.88 -38.90
N GLY A 145 -12.85 4.94 -39.54
CA GLY A 145 -11.91 5.21 -40.62
C GLY A 145 -10.74 6.07 -40.11
N ASP A 146 -10.41 7.12 -40.84
CA ASP A 146 -9.36 8.07 -40.43
C ASP A 146 -9.80 9.05 -39.31
N GLN A 147 -11.04 8.96 -38.81
CA GLN A 147 -11.51 9.85 -37.74
C GLN A 147 -11.19 9.30 -36.35
N PRO A 148 -10.60 10.11 -35.44
CA PRO A 148 -10.29 9.67 -34.10
C PRO A 148 -11.57 9.43 -33.29
N ALA A 149 -11.60 8.30 -32.59
CA ALA A 149 -12.59 8.01 -31.57
C ALA A 149 -12.07 8.42 -30.18
N THR A 150 -12.97 8.54 -29.22
CA THR A 150 -12.64 8.86 -27.83
C THR A 150 -13.21 7.79 -26.90
N ILE A 151 -12.34 7.22 -26.07
CA ILE A 151 -12.67 6.20 -25.06
C ILE A 151 -12.49 6.83 -23.68
N VAL A 152 -13.54 6.77 -22.87
CA VAL A 152 -13.55 7.34 -21.51
C VAL A 152 -13.80 6.21 -20.51
N VAL A 153 -12.78 5.87 -19.73
CA VAL A 153 -12.89 4.90 -18.64
C VAL A 153 -13.22 5.63 -17.34
N ARG A 154 -14.32 5.25 -16.71
CA ARG A 154 -14.74 5.74 -15.39
C ARG A 154 -14.72 4.61 -14.37
N VAL A 155 -14.31 4.94 -13.15
CA VAL A 155 -14.21 3.99 -12.02
C VAL A 155 -14.91 4.59 -10.82
N GLY A 156 -15.75 3.81 -10.13
CA GLY A 156 -16.40 4.28 -8.90
C GLY A 156 -17.52 3.37 -8.41
N ASN A 157 -18.29 3.85 -7.44
CA ASN A 157 -19.32 3.06 -6.73
C ASN A 157 -20.76 3.41 -7.12
N ASN A 158 -20.98 4.39 -8.00
CA ASN A 158 -22.33 4.70 -8.53
C ASN A 158 -22.62 3.83 -9.75
N ARG A 159 -23.91 3.61 -10.05
CA ARG A 159 -24.32 2.92 -11.28
C ARG A 159 -23.86 3.73 -12.53
N PRO A 160 -23.23 3.11 -13.55
CA PRO A 160 -22.58 3.89 -14.61
C PRO A 160 -23.49 4.47 -15.70
N ASP A 161 -24.77 4.09 -15.72
CA ASP A 161 -25.80 4.62 -16.63
C ASP A 161 -26.03 6.14 -16.48
N LEU A 162 -25.64 6.72 -15.34
CA LEU A 162 -25.66 8.16 -15.07
C LEU A 162 -24.33 8.87 -15.42
N ALA A 163 -23.28 8.14 -15.80
CA ALA A 163 -21.92 8.66 -16.06
C ALA A 163 -21.29 9.51 -14.91
N VAL A 164 -21.80 9.38 -13.69
CA VAL A 164 -21.39 10.17 -12.51
C VAL A 164 -20.00 9.79 -11.96
N ASN A 165 -19.57 8.54 -12.13
CA ASN A 165 -18.28 8.07 -11.61
C ASN A 165 -17.11 8.88 -12.20
N PRO A 166 -16.06 9.20 -11.42
CA PRO A 166 -14.90 9.95 -11.89
C PRO A 166 -14.16 9.22 -13.02
N ILE A 167 -13.53 10.00 -13.89
CA ILE A 167 -12.74 9.49 -15.03
C ILE A 167 -11.39 8.99 -14.50
N CYS A 168 -11.07 7.73 -14.77
CA CYS A 168 -9.74 7.15 -14.56
C CYS A 168 -8.81 7.52 -15.72
N ASN A 169 -9.30 7.40 -16.96
CA ASN A 169 -8.51 7.71 -18.14
C ASN A 169 -9.41 8.14 -19.31
N ARG A 170 -8.86 8.95 -20.22
CA ARG A 170 -9.51 9.37 -21.48
C ARG A 170 -8.48 9.27 -22.60
N PHE A 171 -8.70 8.33 -23.52
CA PHE A 171 -7.92 8.18 -24.74
C PHE A 171 -8.65 8.85 -25.92
N VAL A 172 -7.90 9.47 -26.82
CA VAL A 172 -8.38 10.06 -28.08
C VAL A 172 -7.43 9.63 -29.18
N GLY A 173 -7.93 8.96 -30.22
CA GLY A 173 -7.10 8.44 -31.30
C GLY A 173 -7.83 7.45 -32.20
N LEU A 174 -7.10 6.83 -33.14
CA LEU A 174 -7.63 5.75 -33.95
C LEU A 174 -7.76 4.47 -33.10
N LEU A 175 -8.80 3.67 -33.37
CA LEU A 175 -8.97 2.34 -32.79
C LEU A 175 -8.73 1.30 -33.89
N GLU A 176 -7.74 0.44 -33.65
CA GLU A 176 -7.28 -0.60 -34.57
C GLU A 176 -7.71 -1.97 -34.05
N GLU A 177 -8.21 -2.84 -34.93
CA GLU A 177 -8.59 -4.21 -34.60
C GLU A 177 -7.38 -5.02 -34.08
N GLY A 178 -7.58 -5.80 -33.02
CA GLY A 178 -6.53 -6.64 -32.43
C GLY A 178 -5.42 -5.88 -31.70
N ARG A 179 -5.49 -4.54 -31.57
CA ARG A 179 -4.53 -3.73 -30.81
C ARG A 179 -5.07 -3.41 -29.40
N PRO A 180 -4.47 -3.96 -28.32
CA PRO A 180 -4.91 -3.69 -26.96
C PRO A 180 -4.63 -2.24 -26.54
N LEU A 181 -5.63 -1.59 -25.93
CA LEU A 181 -5.53 -0.23 -25.40
C LEU A 181 -5.33 -0.28 -23.87
N PHE A 182 -4.18 0.19 -23.40
CA PHE A 182 -3.82 0.22 -21.97
C PHE A 182 -4.11 1.60 -21.36
N LEU A 183 -4.97 1.63 -20.34
CA LEU A 183 -5.51 2.84 -19.72
C LEU A 183 -5.26 2.83 -18.20
N PRO A 184 -4.07 3.29 -17.74
CA PRO A 184 -3.74 3.35 -16.32
C PRO A 184 -4.57 4.40 -15.59
N CYS A 185 -5.00 4.08 -14.37
CA CYS A 185 -5.57 5.04 -13.43
C CYS A 185 -4.44 5.56 -12.53
N ASN A 186 -4.15 6.86 -12.58
CA ASN A 186 -3.10 7.48 -11.78
C ASN A 186 -3.63 8.71 -11.03
N PRO A 187 -3.78 8.66 -9.68
CA PRO A 187 -3.54 7.50 -8.81
C PRO A 187 -4.55 6.35 -9.06
N PRO A 188 -4.28 5.13 -8.55
CA PRO A 188 -5.24 4.02 -8.58
C PRO A 188 -6.56 4.39 -7.89
N MET A 189 -7.69 3.91 -8.42
CA MET A 189 -9.02 4.41 -8.05
C MET A 189 -9.92 3.34 -7.43
N PRO A 190 -10.56 3.60 -6.28
CA PRO A 190 -11.54 2.68 -5.69
C PRO A 190 -12.84 2.68 -6.50
N GLY A 191 -13.29 1.51 -6.93
CA GLY A 191 -14.60 1.38 -7.59
C GLY A 191 -15.10 -0.05 -7.74
N ALA A 192 -16.39 -0.25 -7.48
CA ALA A 192 -17.10 -1.50 -7.76
C ALA A 192 -17.59 -1.58 -9.21
N PHE A 193 -17.71 -0.45 -9.91
CA PHE A 193 -18.03 -0.39 -11.33
C PHE A 193 -16.87 0.21 -12.13
N VAL A 194 -16.60 -0.40 -13.28
CA VAL A 194 -15.77 0.17 -14.35
C VAL A 194 -16.61 0.29 -15.60
N SER A 195 -16.69 1.49 -16.18
CA SER A 195 -17.43 1.74 -17.42
C SER A 195 -16.57 2.36 -18.52
N VAL A 196 -16.84 1.91 -19.74
CA VAL A 196 -16.27 2.39 -20.99
C VAL A 196 -17.37 3.15 -21.72
N HIS A 197 -17.20 4.47 -21.85
CA HIS A 197 -18.08 5.31 -22.64
C HIS A 197 -17.39 5.67 -23.96
N PHE A 198 -18.13 5.54 -25.07
CA PHE A 198 -17.62 5.79 -26.41
C PHE A 198 -18.16 7.11 -26.97
N GLU A 199 -17.24 7.99 -27.34
CA GLU A 199 -17.51 9.28 -27.97
C GLU A 199 -16.91 9.24 -29.39
N ALA A 200 -17.78 9.08 -30.40
CA ALA A 200 -17.38 8.78 -31.79
C ALA A 200 -18.34 9.46 -32.81
N PRO A 201 -18.02 9.47 -34.11
CA PRO A 201 -18.91 9.99 -35.16
C PRO A 201 -20.28 9.28 -35.19
N PRO A 202 -21.37 9.97 -35.59
CA PRO A 202 -22.72 9.40 -35.52
C PRO A 202 -22.87 8.10 -36.31
N GLY A 203 -23.36 7.05 -35.65
CA GLY A 203 -23.59 5.74 -36.26
C GLY A 203 -22.44 4.73 -36.11
N ALA A 204 -21.40 5.06 -35.36
CA ALA A 204 -20.40 4.10 -34.89
C ALA A 204 -21.00 3.04 -33.92
N GLN A 205 -20.27 1.95 -33.72
CA GLN A 205 -20.64 0.84 -32.81
C GLN A 205 -19.46 0.56 -31.88
N LEU A 206 -19.74 0.14 -30.64
CA LEU A 206 -18.71 -0.28 -29.68
C LEU A 206 -18.57 -1.80 -29.73
N SER A 207 -17.35 -2.28 -30.00
CA SER A 207 -17.00 -3.70 -30.10
C SER A 207 -15.77 -4.02 -29.24
N ILE A 208 -15.98 -4.74 -28.14
CA ILE A 208 -14.94 -5.14 -27.18
C ILE A 208 -14.93 -6.67 -27.12
N CYS A 209 -13.76 -7.29 -27.31
CA CYS A 209 -13.63 -8.75 -27.21
C CYS A 209 -13.25 -9.18 -25.79
N GLU A 210 -12.38 -8.44 -25.10
CA GLU A 210 -12.06 -8.66 -23.68
C GLU A 210 -11.73 -7.33 -22.99
N ALA A 211 -12.16 -7.18 -21.74
CA ALA A 211 -11.99 -5.99 -20.91
C ALA A 211 -11.39 -6.37 -19.56
N PHE A 212 -10.07 -6.26 -19.47
CA PHE A 212 -9.32 -6.57 -18.25
C PHE A 212 -9.35 -5.38 -17.29
N VAL A 213 -9.74 -5.62 -16.04
CA VAL A 213 -9.63 -4.64 -14.95
C VAL A 213 -8.61 -5.14 -13.95
N TYR A 214 -7.48 -4.45 -13.87
CA TYR A 214 -6.30 -4.89 -13.13
C TYR A 214 -6.13 -4.20 -11.77
N THR A 215 -5.80 -5.02 -10.78
CA THR A 215 -5.41 -4.61 -9.42
C THR A 215 -4.46 -5.65 -8.82
N ASP A 216 -3.65 -5.24 -7.84
CA ASP A 216 -2.90 -6.10 -6.93
C ASP A 216 -3.60 -6.30 -5.57
N GLN A 217 -4.63 -5.50 -5.25
CA GLN A 217 -5.41 -5.57 -4.02
C GLN A 217 -6.58 -6.56 -4.14
N ALA A 218 -6.30 -7.77 -4.63
CA ALA A 218 -7.28 -8.84 -4.77
C ALA A 218 -6.67 -10.23 -4.49
N LEU A 219 -7.49 -11.16 -4.02
CA LEU A 219 -7.08 -12.53 -3.73
C LEU A 219 -7.35 -13.43 -4.96
N PRO A 220 -6.32 -13.94 -5.65
CA PRO A 220 -6.51 -14.91 -6.73
C PRO A 220 -6.99 -16.26 -6.20
N ILE A 221 -7.70 -17.00 -7.04
CA ILE A 221 -8.25 -18.32 -6.71
C ILE A 221 -7.13 -19.33 -6.42
N GLU A 222 -5.96 -19.16 -7.04
CA GLU A 222 -4.75 -19.95 -6.88
C GLU A 222 -4.13 -19.84 -5.47
N ARG A 223 -4.51 -18.83 -4.68
CA ARG A 223 -4.11 -18.67 -3.26
C ARG A 223 -5.13 -19.27 -2.28
N CYS A 224 -6.26 -19.80 -2.76
CA CYS A 224 -7.23 -20.50 -1.91
C CYS A 224 -6.78 -21.93 -1.58
N PRO A 225 -7.27 -22.50 -0.47
CA PRO A 225 -7.17 -23.95 -0.23
C PRO A 225 -7.75 -24.72 -1.43
N SER A 226 -7.03 -25.74 -1.88
CA SER A 226 -7.48 -26.64 -2.95
C SER A 226 -7.44 -28.08 -2.44
N PHE A 227 -8.51 -28.83 -2.71
CA PHE A 227 -8.69 -30.18 -2.18
C PHE A 227 -8.91 -31.21 -3.31
N ARG A 228 -8.51 -32.46 -3.10
CA ARG A 228 -8.57 -33.51 -4.13
C ARG A 228 -10.01 -33.96 -4.45
N ASP A 229 -10.93 -33.77 -3.51
CA ASP A 229 -12.37 -34.02 -3.61
C ASP A 229 -13.17 -32.79 -4.12
N GLN A 230 -12.48 -31.76 -4.60
CA GLN A 230 -13.09 -30.50 -5.01
C GLN A 230 -13.52 -30.51 -6.50
N PRO A 231 -14.75 -30.08 -6.85
CA PRO A 231 -15.16 -29.95 -8.24
C PRO A 231 -14.38 -28.81 -8.96
N PRO A 232 -13.99 -28.98 -10.24
CA PRO A 232 -13.38 -27.89 -11.03
C PRO A 232 -14.31 -26.65 -11.09
N GLY A 233 -13.74 -25.44 -10.95
CA GLY A 233 -14.51 -24.18 -10.98
C GLY A 233 -15.40 -23.94 -9.75
N SER A 234 -15.28 -24.75 -8.69
CA SER A 234 -16.06 -24.58 -7.46
C SER A 234 -15.52 -23.53 -6.49
N THR A 235 -14.31 -23.00 -6.66
CA THR A 235 -13.83 -21.84 -5.89
C THR A 235 -14.34 -20.54 -6.50
N ALA A 236 -14.62 -19.53 -5.66
CA ALA A 236 -14.62 -18.12 -6.03
C ALA A 236 -14.07 -17.28 -4.86
N THR A 237 -13.54 -16.09 -5.13
CA THR A 237 -13.01 -15.16 -4.12
C THR A 237 -13.84 -13.88 -4.02
N TYR A 238 -13.99 -13.36 -2.80
CA TYR A 238 -14.70 -12.12 -2.49
C TYR A 238 -14.24 -11.55 -1.14
N ASN A 239 -13.94 -10.25 -1.08
CA ASN A 239 -13.53 -9.50 0.12
C ASN A 239 -12.43 -10.21 0.94
N GLY A 240 -11.36 -10.60 0.25
CA GLY A 240 -10.23 -11.34 0.84
C GLY A 240 -10.54 -12.77 1.30
N LYS A 241 -11.76 -13.29 1.14
CA LYS A 241 -12.15 -14.67 1.50
C LYS A 241 -12.26 -15.58 0.28
N CYS A 242 -12.05 -16.87 0.51
CA CYS A 242 -12.29 -17.95 -0.45
C CYS A 242 -13.61 -18.67 -0.13
N TYR A 243 -14.43 -18.93 -1.15
CA TYR A 243 -15.69 -19.66 -1.04
C TYR A 243 -15.64 -20.89 -1.95
N ILE A 244 -15.83 -22.08 -1.39
CA ILE A 244 -15.80 -23.36 -2.09
C ILE A 244 -17.20 -23.97 -2.08
N PHE A 245 -17.77 -24.17 -3.27
CA PHE A 245 -19.15 -24.60 -3.49
C PHE A 245 -19.22 -26.11 -3.75
N TYR A 246 -19.54 -26.90 -2.72
CA TYR A 246 -19.62 -28.35 -2.83
C TYR A 246 -21.00 -28.80 -3.32
N ASN A 247 -21.08 -29.28 -4.57
CA ASN A 247 -22.33 -29.57 -5.29
C ASN A 247 -22.58 -31.05 -5.66
N GLN A 248 -21.71 -31.96 -5.19
CA GLN A 248 -21.73 -33.39 -5.54
C GLN A 248 -21.70 -34.31 -4.30
N GLN A 249 -21.65 -33.73 -3.10
CA GLN A 249 -21.65 -34.47 -1.83
C GLN A 249 -22.58 -33.76 -0.83
N PRO A 250 -23.90 -33.78 -1.05
CA PRO A 250 -24.85 -33.15 -0.15
C PRO A 250 -24.79 -33.80 1.25
N ARG A 251 -25.02 -33.00 2.29
CA ARG A 251 -24.92 -33.38 3.71
C ARG A 251 -25.94 -32.62 4.55
N ASN A 252 -26.39 -33.22 5.64
CA ASN A 252 -27.10 -32.49 6.70
C ASN A 252 -26.24 -31.37 7.29
N PHE A 253 -26.87 -30.43 8.00
CA PHE A 253 -26.25 -29.18 8.44
C PHE A 253 -24.99 -29.40 9.27
N ASP A 254 -25.04 -30.26 10.28
CA ASP A 254 -23.93 -30.50 11.21
C ASP A 254 -22.75 -31.20 10.52
N ASN A 255 -23.02 -32.20 9.67
CA ASN A 255 -21.99 -32.86 8.87
C ASN A 255 -21.36 -31.90 7.84
N ALA A 256 -22.12 -30.97 7.27
CA ALA A 256 -21.59 -29.94 6.38
C ALA A 256 -20.70 -28.93 7.14
N LEU A 257 -21.10 -28.54 8.35
CA LEU A 257 -20.34 -27.67 9.23
C LEU A 257 -19.03 -28.30 9.69
N GLU A 258 -19.06 -29.55 10.15
CA GLU A 258 -17.85 -30.28 10.53
C GLU A 258 -16.91 -30.51 9.33
N PHE A 259 -17.46 -30.83 8.15
CA PHE A 259 -16.70 -30.99 6.91
C PHE A 259 -15.92 -29.73 6.51
N CYS A 260 -16.50 -28.54 6.70
CA CYS A 260 -15.79 -27.28 6.47
C CYS A 260 -14.75 -27.00 7.58
N ARG A 261 -15.10 -27.25 8.86
CA ARG A 261 -14.20 -27.05 10.01
C ARG A 261 -12.96 -27.93 9.94
N SER A 262 -13.09 -29.20 9.55
CA SER A 262 -11.98 -30.15 9.38
C SER A 262 -11.01 -29.75 8.25
N ARG A 263 -11.36 -28.76 7.41
CA ARG A 263 -10.56 -28.19 6.33
C ARG A 263 -10.04 -26.78 6.63
N GLY A 264 -10.12 -26.32 7.89
CA GLY A 264 -9.71 -24.96 8.27
C GLY A 264 -10.64 -23.88 7.70
N GLY A 265 -11.93 -24.21 7.55
CA GLY A 265 -12.97 -23.29 7.10
C GLY A 265 -14.20 -23.35 8.00
N SER A 266 -15.32 -22.85 7.48
CA SER A 266 -16.63 -22.88 8.12
C SER A 266 -17.72 -22.82 7.04
N LEU A 267 -18.98 -23.12 7.36
CA LEU A 267 -20.07 -22.59 6.53
C LEU A 267 -20.05 -21.06 6.57
N VAL A 268 -20.64 -20.41 5.55
CA VAL A 268 -20.77 -18.95 5.46
C VAL A 268 -21.44 -18.39 6.72
N ASP A 269 -20.69 -17.64 7.54
CA ASP A 269 -21.07 -17.25 8.92
C ASP A 269 -21.29 -15.73 9.09
N GLU A 270 -21.44 -15.01 7.98
CA GLU A 270 -21.77 -13.59 7.92
C GLU A 270 -22.45 -13.27 6.58
N THR A 271 -23.14 -12.12 6.50
CA THR A 271 -23.59 -11.57 5.22
C THR A 271 -23.54 -10.04 5.21
N ASN A 272 -23.59 -9.49 4.00
CA ASN A 272 -24.01 -8.13 3.70
C ASN A 272 -24.65 -8.13 2.30
N PRO A 273 -25.36 -7.09 1.84
CA PRO A 273 -26.10 -7.17 0.58
C PRO A 273 -25.22 -7.34 -0.68
N ALA A 274 -23.93 -6.97 -0.62
CA ALA A 274 -22.98 -7.19 -1.72
C ALA A 274 -22.43 -8.62 -1.72
N LEU A 275 -22.09 -9.18 -0.55
CA LEU A 275 -21.74 -10.59 -0.39
C LEU A 275 -22.92 -11.52 -0.76
N GLN A 276 -24.15 -11.15 -0.38
CA GLN A 276 -25.36 -11.84 -0.85
C GLN A 276 -25.46 -11.81 -2.38
N GLY A 277 -25.29 -10.62 -3.00
CA GLY A 277 -25.32 -10.48 -4.46
C GLY A 277 -24.26 -11.35 -5.16
N PHE A 278 -23.04 -11.41 -4.60
CA PHE A 278 -21.97 -12.30 -5.06
C PHE A 278 -22.34 -13.78 -4.92
N LEU A 279 -22.81 -14.23 -3.76
CA LEU A 279 -23.17 -15.64 -3.54
C LEU A 279 -24.35 -16.07 -4.41
N SER A 280 -25.41 -15.25 -4.53
CA SER A 280 -26.54 -15.52 -5.44
C SER A 280 -26.10 -15.57 -6.92
N TRP A 281 -25.13 -14.75 -7.33
CA TRP A 281 -24.56 -14.79 -8.69
C TRP A 281 -23.70 -16.05 -8.94
N GLU A 282 -22.81 -16.39 -8.00
CA GLU A 282 -21.97 -17.59 -8.08
C GLU A 282 -22.78 -18.88 -7.99
N LEU A 283 -23.91 -18.90 -7.28
CA LEU A 283 -24.87 -20.01 -7.31
C LEU A 283 -25.57 -20.09 -8.67
N TRP A 284 -26.19 -19.00 -9.14
CA TRP A 284 -26.90 -18.98 -10.42
C TRP A 284 -26.01 -19.40 -11.61
N ARG A 285 -24.78 -18.89 -11.69
CA ARG A 285 -23.88 -19.19 -12.82
C ARG A 285 -23.42 -20.65 -12.84
N LYS A 286 -23.26 -21.28 -11.66
CA LYS A 286 -22.82 -22.67 -11.52
C LYS A 286 -24.00 -23.65 -11.73
N HIS A 287 -25.23 -23.17 -11.55
CA HIS A 287 -26.49 -23.89 -11.78
C HIS A 287 -27.27 -23.40 -13.02
N ARG A 288 -26.56 -23.11 -14.11
CA ARG A 288 -27.15 -22.77 -15.42
C ARG A 288 -27.94 -23.97 -16.00
N GLY A 289 -29.19 -24.09 -15.58
CA GLY A 289 -30.13 -25.14 -16.01
C GLY A 289 -30.84 -25.87 -14.87
N ASP A 290 -30.39 -25.74 -13.62
CA ASP A 290 -31.06 -26.34 -12.45
C ASP A 290 -31.57 -25.24 -11.48
N PRO A 291 -32.86 -24.89 -11.53
CA PRO A 291 -33.44 -23.94 -10.58
C PRO A 291 -33.69 -24.56 -9.19
N ASN A 292 -33.52 -25.86 -9.00
CA ASN A 292 -33.87 -26.55 -7.74
C ASN A 292 -32.70 -26.67 -6.76
N GLY A 293 -31.48 -26.25 -7.16
CA GLY A 293 -30.31 -26.31 -6.31
C GLY A 293 -30.49 -25.54 -4.98
N GLN A 294 -29.96 -26.12 -3.90
CA GLN A 294 -30.10 -25.58 -2.54
C GLN A 294 -28.77 -25.68 -1.79
N TYR A 295 -28.41 -24.65 -1.03
CA TYR A 295 -27.13 -24.61 -0.31
C TYR A 295 -27.26 -24.17 1.14
N TRP A 296 -26.66 -24.93 2.06
CA TRP A 296 -26.49 -24.50 3.45
C TRP A 296 -25.64 -23.23 3.57
N MET A 297 -26.10 -22.32 4.43
CA MET A 297 -25.30 -21.24 5.02
C MET A 297 -25.26 -21.43 6.54
N GLY A 298 -24.26 -20.87 7.22
CA GLY A 298 -24.06 -21.01 8.65
C GLY A 298 -24.99 -20.15 9.51
N ALA A 299 -26.28 -20.04 9.19
CA ALA A 299 -27.28 -19.38 10.02
C ALA A 299 -28.31 -20.39 10.53
N VAL A 300 -28.59 -20.34 11.83
CA VAL A 300 -29.52 -21.20 12.56
C VAL A 300 -30.49 -20.37 13.38
N ARG A 301 -31.66 -20.92 13.65
CA ARG A 301 -32.63 -20.32 14.57
C ARG A 301 -32.09 -20.40 15.99
N ASP A 302 -32.24 -19.32 16.75
CA ASP A 302 -31.72 -19.22 18.11
C ASP A 302 -32.52 -20.13 19.06
N PRO A 303 -31.88 -21.07 19.80
CA PRO A 303 -32.60 -21.95 20.73
C PRO A 303 -33.24 -21.23 21.90
N GLU A 304 -32.78 -20.02 22.23
CA GLU A 304 -33.29 -19.22 23.35
C GLU A 304 -34.42 -18.26 22.92
N ASP A 305 -34.46 -17.86 21.64
CA ASP A 305 -35.55 -17.08 21.04
C ASP A 305 -35.87 -17.56 19.62
N ILE A 306 -37.00 -18.28 19.47
CA ILE A 306 -37.53 -18.81 18.21
C ILE A 306 -37.68 -17.76 17.09
N ASN A 307 -37.74 -16.47 17.44
CA ASN A 307 -37.87 -15.35 16.50
C ASN A 307 -36.50 -14.84 16.00
N ASN A 308 -35.43 -15.10 16.75
CA ASN A 308 -34.07 -14.68 16.42
C ASN A 308 -33.35 -15.73 15.57
N TRP A 309 -32.38 -15.26 14.78
CA TRP A 309 -31.47 -16.09 14.01
C TRP A 309 -30.04 -15.71 14.38
N LYS A 310 -29.20 -16.71 14.63
CA LYS A 310 -27.78 -16.55 14.94
C LYS A 310 -26.92 -17.25 13.89
N TRP A 311 -25.79 -16.62 13.57
CA TRP A 311 -24.71 -17.27 12.84
C TRP A 311 -24.04 -18.32 13.74
N ILE A 312 -23.46 -19.35 13.13
CA ILE A 312 -22.67 -20.41 13.79
C ILE A 312 -21.40 -19.93 14.52
N ASN A 313 -21.12 -18.62 14.49
CA ASN A 313 -20.09 -17.93 15.29
C ASN A 313 -20.66 -17.20 16.53
N GLY A 314 -21.96 -17.36 16.81
CA GLY A 314 -22.67 -16.81 17.97
C GLY A 314 -23.22 -15.39 17.81
N ARG A 315 -23.03 -14.74 16.66
CA ARG A 315 -23.54 -13.38 16.38
C ARG A 315 -24.96 -13.43 15.82
N ASP A 316 -25.79 -12.46 16.17
CA ASP A 316 -27.14 -12.33 15.59
C ASP A 316 -27.11 -11.96 14.09
N VAL A 317 -28.14 -12.40 13.37
CA VAL A 317 -28.33 -12.18 11.93
C VAL A 317 -28.98 -10.81 11.71
N THR A 318 -28.17 -9.76 11.80
CA THR A 318 -28.62 -8.35 11.69
C THR A 318 -29.09 -7.94 10.29
N VAL A 319 -28.69 -8.67 9.24
CA VAL A 319 -29.10 -8.46 7.85
C VAL A 319 -29.53 -9.82 7.26
N SER A 320 -30.68 -9.87 6.61
CA SER A 320 -31.24 -11.10 6.05
C SER A 320 -31.92 -10.91 4.69
N PHE A 321 -31.99 -11.99 3.91
CA PHE A 321 -32.51 -12.00 2.55
C PHE A 321 -33.58 -13.07 2.33
N TRP A 322 -34.44 -13.26 3.34
CA TRP A 322 -35.57 -14.19 3.29
C TRP A 322 -36.49 -13.91 2.10
N ASN A 323 -36.90 -14.96 1.39
CA ASN A 323 -37.97 -14.89 0.40
C ASN A 323 -39.33 -14.66 1.07
N LEU A 324 -39.62 -15.47 2.10
CA LEU A 324 -40.71 -15.31 3.06
C LEU A 324 -40.22 -15.90 4.39
N PRO A 325 -40.01 -15.12 5.46
CA PRO A 325 -39.75 -15.68 6.79
C PRO A 325 -41.07 -16.17 7.38
N GLY A 326 -41.17 -17.45 7.75
CA GLY A 326 -42.42 -17.98 8.31
C GLY A 326 -42.52 -19.49 8.52
N GLY A 327 -41.49 -20.29 8.24
CA GLY A 327 -41.45 -21.68 8.70
C GLY A 327 -41.14 -21.78 10.20
N ASN A 328 -41.35 -22.98 10.75
CA ASN A 328 -40.89 -23.38 12.08
C ASN A 328 -39.55 -24.14 12.01
N GLU A 329 -38.78 -23.94 10.93
CA GLU A 329 -37.59 -24.74 10.64
C GLU A 329 -36.29 -24.02 11.07
N ASN A 330 -35.24 -24.79 11.39
CA ASN A 330 -34.16 -24.32 12.26
C ASN A 330 -32.84 -23.95 11.57
N CYS A 331 -32.66 -24.27 10.28
CA CYS A 331 -31.43 -23.98 9.53
C CYS A 331 -31.73 -23.18 8.26
N ALA A 332 -30.87 -22.22 7.91
CA ALA A 332 -31.04 -21.37 6.74
C ALA A 332 -30.34 -21.95 5.50
N ARG A 333 -31.00 -21.85 4.35
CA ARG A 333 -30.43 -22.23 3.04
C ARG A 333 -30.68 -21.18 1.96
N PHE A 334 -29.79 -21.11 0.99
CA PHE A 334 -30.07 -20.49 -0.30
C PHE A 334 -30.99 -21.42 -1.10
N ASP A 335 -32.08 -20.89 -1.67
CA ASP A 335 -33.05 -21.65 -2.46
C ASP A 335 -33.10 -21.12 -3.91
N GLY A 336 -32.63 -21.92 -4.87
CA GLY A 336 -32.67 -21.59 -6.29
C GLY A 336 -34.08 -21.31 -6.81
N THR A 337 -35.10 -22.01 -6.29
CA THR A 337 -36.50 -21.83 -6.71
C THR A 337 -37.06 -20.49 -6.27
N LYS A 338 -36.40 -19.83 -5.32
CA LYS A 338 -36.69 -18.47 -4.83
C LYS A 338 -35.66 -17.44 -5.35
N GLY A 339 -34.93 -17.77 -6.41
CA GLY A 339 -33.93 -16.87 -7.01
C GLY A 339 -32.66 -16.70 -6.18
N TRP A 340 -32.27 -17.72 -5.42
CA TRP A 340 -31.13 -17.70 -4.48
C TRP A 340 -31.29 -16.69 -3.34
N LEU A 341 -32.54 -16.41 -2.97
CA LEU A 341 -32.91 -15.83 -1.67
C LEU A 341 -32.88 -16.91 -0.58
N TRP A 342 -32.99 -16.48 0.69
CA TRP A 342 -32.97 -17.39 1.83
C TRP A 342 -34.33 -18.01 2.07
N SER A 343 -34.34 -19.27 2.49
CA SER A 343 -35.50 -19.98 3.05
C SER A 343 -35.02 -20.79 4.27
N ASP A 344 -35.85 -20.94 5.30
CA ASP A 344 -35.57 -21.89 6.36
C ASP A 344 -35.86 -23.32 5.90
N THR A 345 -35.19 -24.31 6.50
CA THR A 345 -35.55 -25.73 6.40
C THR A 345 -34.95 -26.60 7.51
N ASN A 346 -35.46 -27.82 7.63
CA ASN A 346 -35.01 -28.83 8.57
C ASN A 346 -33.54 -29.18 8.35
N CYS A 347 -32.73 -28.94 9.38
CA CYS A 347 -31.27 -29.17 9.42
C CYS A 347 -30.84 -30.59 9.01
N ASN A 348 -31.75 -31.57 9.09
CA ASN A 348 -31.50 -32.98 8.76
C ASN A 348 -31.49 -33.28 7.25
N PHE A 349 -31.92 -32.36 6.38
CA PHE A 349 -31.89 -32.59 4.92
C PHE A 349 -30.46 -32.57 4.36
N ASP A 350 -30.13 -33.55 3.51
CA ASP A 350 -28.86 -33.54 2.78
C ASP A 350 -28.89 -32.51 1.64
N LEU A 351 -28.25 -31.35 1.86
CA LEU A 351 -28.13 -30.27 0.87
C LEU A 351 -26.67 -30.03 0.49
N ASN A 352 -26.45 -29.34 -0.64
CA ASN A 352 -25.14 -28.81 -0.99
C ASN A 352 -24.72 -27.73 0.03
N PHE A 353 -23.45 -27.33 0.04
CA PHE A 353 -22.97 -26.34 1.01
C PHE A 353 -21.79 -25.51 0.50
N ILE A 354 -21.60 -24.34 1.12
CA ILE A 354 -20.53 -23.39 0.79
C ILE A 354 -19.58 -23.32 1.98
N CYS A 355 -18.36 -23.85 1.83
CA CYS A 355 -17.30 -23.61 2.82
C CYS A 355 -16.61 -22.28 2.52
N GLN A 356 -16.59 -21.37 3.48
CA GLN A 356 -15.71 -20.20 3.46
C GLN A 356 -14.38 -20.50 4.17
N HIS A 357 -13.30 -19.94 3.64
CA HIS A 357 -11.95 -20.02 4.21
C HIS A 357 -11.31 -18.62 4.26
N ARG A 358 -10.51 -18.37 5.29
CA ARG A 358 -9.66 -17.17 5.40
C ARG A 358 -8.29 -17.44 4.77
N PRO A 359 -7.66 -16.44 4.13
CA PRO A 359 -6.32 -16.56 3.58
C PRO A 359 -5.31 -16.77 4.72
N GLN A 360 -4.30 -17.59 4.48
CA GLN A 360 -3.26 -17.90 5.47
C GLN A 360 -2.03 -16.98 5.36
N THR A 361 -1.93 -16.25 4.25
CA THR A 361 -0.82 -15.36 3.91
C THR A 361 -1.34 -14.10 3.23
N CYS A 362 -0.53 -13.02 3.25
CA CYS A 362 -0.82 -11.81 2.50
C CYS A 362 -0.28 -11.83 1.06
N GLY A 363 0.61 -12.76 0.73
CA GLY A 363 1.47 -12.67 -0.46
C GLY A 363 2.69 -11.80 -0.19
N LYS A 364 3.53 -11.59 -1.18
CA LYS A 364 4.72 -10.72 -1.05
C LYS A 364 4.31 -9.25 -1.16
N PRO A 365 4.63 -8.37 -0.20
CA PRO A 365 4.34 -6.94 -0.33
C PRO A 365 5.28 -6.28 -1.33
N GLU A 366 4.97 -5.05 -1.75
CA GLU A 366 5.87 -4.27 -2.61
C GLU A 366 7.20 -3.96 -1.90
N GLN A 367 8.30 -3.93 -2.65
CA GLN A 367 9.60 -3.44 -2.20
C GLN A 367 10.01 -2.25 -3.07
N PRO A 368 10.20 -1.04 -2.50
CA PRO A 368 10.63 0.12 -3.29
C PRO A 368 12.05 -0.08 -3.84
N PRO A 369 12.43 0.59 -4.94
CA PRO A 369 13.82 0.64 -5.39
C PRO A 369 14.75 1.20 -4.31
N ASN A 370 16.02 0.82 -4.37
CA ASN A 370 17.08 1.23 -3.46
C ASN A 370 16.69 1.01 -1.99
N SER A 371 16.26 -0.21 -1.67
CA SER A 371 15.83 -0.62 -0.33
C SER A 371 16.08 -2.10 -0.05
N THR A 372 16.13 -2.42 1.25
CA THR A 372 16.09 -3.76 1.81
C THR A 372 14.77 -3.97 2.55
N MET A 373 14.21 -5.18 2.41
CA MET A 373 13.05 -5.65 3.18
C MET A 373 13.48 -6.84 4.04
N VAL A 374 13.10 -6.85 5.31
CA VAL A 374 13.33 -7.97 6.24
C VAL A 374 11.99 -8.59 6.60
N ALA A 375 11.83 -9.88 6.29
CA ALA A 375 10.61 -10.64 6.51
C ALA A 375 10.96 -12.09 6.92
N ALA A 376 10.36 -12.61 7.99
CA ALA A 376 10.55 -14.02 8.38
C ALA A 376 9.68 -14.97 7.53
N ASN A 377 8.48 -14.51 7.15
CA ASN A 377 7.55 -15.09 6.19
C ASN A 377 6.45 -14.04 5.91
N TYR A 378 5.36 -14.43 5.26
CA TYR A 378 4.25 -13.54 4.88
C TYR A 378 2.88 -14.07 5.38
N ASN A 379 2.87 -14.80 6.50
CA ASN A 379 1.67 -15.38 7.07
C ASN A 379 0.84 -14.32 7.81
N VAL A 380 -0.45 -14.60 7.99
CA VAL A 380 -1.32 -13.75 8.83
C VAL A 380 -0.75 -13.62 10.24
N GLY A 381 -0.62 -12.39 10.72
CA GLY A 381 -0.04 -12.05 12.02
C GLY A 381 1.47 -11.81 12.03
N THR A 382 2.18 -11.84 10.89
CA THR A 382 3.61 -11.50 10.82
C THR A 382 3.89 -10.14 10.20
N ASP A 383 4.97 -9.51 10.64
CA ASP A 383 5.42 -8.21 10.18
C ASP A 383 6.57 -8.29 9.15
N VAL A 384 6.69 -7.24 8.35
CA VAL A 384 7.83 -6.97 7.47
C VAL A 384 8.42 -5.60 7.82
N GLU A 385 9.74 -5.46 7.83
CA GLU A 385 10.46 -4.21 8.06
C GLU A 385 11.11 -3.71 6.75
N TYR A 386 11.12 -2.39 6.54
CA TYR A 386 11.69 -1.71 5.39
C TYR A 386 12.82 -0.77 5.80
N ARG A 387 13.93 -0.79 5.06
CA ARG A 387 15.08 0.10 5.24
C ARG A 387 15.58 0.56 3.88
N CYS A 388 15.71 1.87 3.66
CA CYS A 388 16.26 2.40 2.41
C CYS A 388 17.79 2.28 2.37
N ASP A 389 18.34 2.18 1.16
CA ASP A 389 19.78 2.14 0.92
C ASP A 389 20.42 3.51 1.26
N PRO A 390 21.75 3.59 1.53
CA PRO A 390 22.42 4.83 1.88
C PRO A 390 22.10 6.01 0.94
N GLY A 391 21.94 7.19 1.53
CA GLY A 391 21.55 8.41 0.80
C GLY A 391 20.08 8.53 0.41
N HIS A 392 19.23 7.57 0.81
CA HIS A 392 17.79 7.62 0.61
C HIS A 392 17.04 7.75 1.94
N ILE A 393 16.00 8.59 1.97
CA ILE A 393 15.07 8.69 3.10
C ILE A 393 13.85 7.79 2.87
N LEU A 394 13.35 7.18 3.95
CA LEU A 394 12.13 6.39 3.95
C LEU A 394 10.91 7.29 4.15
N VAL A 395 9.95 7.24 3.22
CA VAL A 395 8.71 8.02 3.24
C VAL A 395 7.53 7.06 3.22
N GLY A 396 6.91 6.85 4.39
CA GLY A 396 5.83 5.89 4.64
C GLY A 396 6.09 5.09 5.93
N PRO A 397 5.35 3.99 6.17
CA PRO A 397 5.55 3.14 7.33
C PRO A 397 6.83 2.28 7.17
N ALA A 398 7.69 2.28 8.19
CA ALA A 398 8.90 1.44 8.20
C ALA A 398 8.61 -0.05 8.49
N GLN A 399 7.41 -0.37 8.99
CA GLN A 399 6.97 -1.73 9.34
C GLN A 399 5.52 -1.92 8.89
N ARG A 400 5.19 -3.09 8.30
CA ARG A 400 3.82 -3.46 7.90
C ARG A 400 3.47 -4.87 8.40
N SER A 401 2.29 -5.03 8.97
CA SER A 401 1.72 -6.26 9.52
C SER A 401 0.75 -6.93 8.55
N CYS A 402 0.86 -8.24 8.37
CA CYS A 402 -0.08 -9.02 7.56
C CYS A 402 -1.39 -9.30 8.34
N LEU A 403 -2.52 -8.78 7.86
CA LEU A 403 -3.81 -8.82 8.55
C LEU A 403 -4.63 -10.07 8.22
N ASN A 404 -5.61 -10.39 9.08
CA ASN A 404 -6.59 -11.47 8.92
C ASN A 404 -7.43 -11.41 7.61
N SER A 405 -7.36 -10.30 6.87
CA SER A 405 -7.97 -10.12 5.54
C SER A 405 -7.13 -10.66 4.38
N GLY A 406 -5.87 -11.06 4.60
CA GLY A 406 -4.94 -11.46 3.55
C GLY A 406 -4.26 -10.29 2.83
N PHE A 407 -4.23 -9.12 3.46
CA PHE A 407 -3.54 -7.91 3.00
C PHE A 407 -2.71 -7.30 4.13
N PHE A 408 -1.66 -6.56 3.80
CA PHE A 408 -0.89 -5.79 4.79
C PHE A 408 -1.67 -4.54 5.22
N ASN A 409 -1.39 -4.02 6.43
CA ASN A 409 -1.83 -2.67 6.78
C ASN A 409 -1.12 -1.62 5.89
N GLU A 410 -1.77 -0.46 5.77
CA GLU A 410 -1.21 0.76 5.20
C GLU A 410 -0.66 0.61 3.76
N PHE A 411 -0.09 1.69 3.23
CA PHE A 411 0.53 1.71 1.91
C PHE A 411 2.03 1.39 2.01
N PRO A 412 2.67 0.86 0.96
CA PRO A 412 4.12 0.63 0.97
C PRO A 412 4.89 1.95 1.18
N PRO A 413 6.03 1.91 1.89
CA PRO A 413 6.94 3.05 1.93
C PRO A 413 7.64 3.25 0.58
N THR A 414 8.15 4.46 0.39
CA THR A 414 8.99 4.83 -0.77
C THR A 414 10.34 5.33 -0.31
N CYS A 415 11.39 5.03 -1.07
CA CYS A 415 12.76 5.48 -0.79
C CYS A 415 13.13 6.63 -1.73
N ARG A 416 13.30 7.84 -1.18
CA ARG A 416 13.63 9.06 -1.94
C ARG A 416 15.10 9.38 -1.79
N TYR A 417 15.86 9.40 -2.88
CA TYR A 417 17.25 9.90 -2.87
C TYR A 417 17.27 11.37 -2.44
N LEU A 418 18.26 11.74 -1.64
CA LEU A 418 18.41 13.10 -1.10
C LEU A 418 19.90 13.46 -1.05
N GLU A 419 20.27 14.58 -1.68
CA GLU A 419 21.64 15.08 -1.71
C GLU A 419 21.71 16.58 -1.44
N CYS A 420 22.59 16.96 -0.51
CA CYS A 420 22.86 18.35 -0.19
C CYS A 420 23.73 19.04 -1.24
N GLY A 421 23.51 20.34 -1.42
CA GLY A 421 24.39 21.19 -2.24
C GLY A 421 25.86 21.16 -1.76
N PRO A 422 26.83 21.50 -2.63
CA PRO A 422 28.25 21.50 -2.26
C PRO A 422 28.51 22.39 -1.03
N PRO A 423 29.34 21.96 -0.06
CA PRO A 423 29.64 22.76 1.12
C PRO A 423 30.20 24.13 0.76
N ALA A 424 29.74 25.16 1.46
CA ALA A 424 30.18 26.52 1.22
C ALA A 424 31.65 26.70 1.67
N PRO A 425 32.53 27.32 0.86
CA PRO A 425 33.93 27.52 1.21
C PRO A 425 34.08 28.63 2.26
N ILE A 426 34.96 28.40 3.24
CA ILE A 426 35.24 29.35 4.34
C ILE A 426 36.57 30.07 4.11
N ARG A 427 36.66 31.34 4.52
CA ARG A 427 37.93 32.11 4.46
C ARG A 427 38.93 31.52 5.44
N ASN A 428 40.20 31.43 5.03
CA ASN A 428 41.31 30.91 5.83
C ASN A 428 41.13 29.49 6.40
N GLY A 429 40.24 28.71 5.79
CA GLY A 429 40.09 27.27 6.04
C GLY A 429 39.94 26.47 4.75
N THR A 430 39.56 25.21 4.93
CA THR A 430 39.29 24.18 3.93
C THR A 430 38.17 23.27 4.45
N TYR A 431 37.60 22.43 3.59
CA TYR A 431 36.67 21.38 4.02
C TYR A 431 37.00 20.05 3.35
N THR A 432 36.59 18.96 4.00
CA THR A 432 36.63 17.60 3.46
C THR A 432 35.26 16.95 3.63
N LEU A 433 34.79 16.23 2.61
CA LEU A 433 33.60 15.38 2.72
C LEU A 433 34.04 14.05 3.32
N VAL A 434 33.47 13.67 4.48
CA VAL A 434 33.68 12.36 5.08
C VAL A 434 33.12 11.31 4.10
N ASN A 435 33.94 10.32 3.74
CA ASN A 435 33.66 9.33 2.69
C ASN A 435 33.41 9.91 1.28
N GLY A 436 33.64 11.21 1.04
CA GLY A 436 33.49 11.85 -0.27
C GLY A 436 32.05 12.13 -0.72
N THR A 437 31.04 11.86 0.10
CA THR A 437 29.62 11.92 -0.28
C THR A 437 28.90 13.17 0.25
N ARG A 438 27.73 13.49 -0.31
CA ARG A 438 26.86 14.63 0.09
C ARG A 438 25.40 14.23 0.32
N TYR A 439 25.11 12.93 0.33
CA TYR A 439 23.75 12.42 0.46
C TYR A 439 23.21 12.55 1.90
N TYR A 440 21.95 12.22 2.15
CA TYR A 440 21.38 12.23 3.50
C TYR A 440 22.27 11.50 4.53
N LEU A 441 22.58 12.19 5.65
CA LEU A 441 23.54 11.77 6.70
C LEU A 441 25.05 11.76 6.32
N SER A 442 25.44 12.19 5.11
CA SER A 442 26.85 12.55 4.83
C SER A 442 27.32 13.66 5.75
N ILE A 443 28.62 13.66 6.08
CA ILE A 443 29.24 14.65 6.97
C ILE A 443 30.29 15.46 6.20
N VAL A 444 30.28 16.78 6.34
CA VAL A 444 31.41 17.64 5.94
C VAL A 444 32.16 18.08 7.19
N ARG A 445 33.50 17.96 7.16
CA ARG A 445 34.40 18.49 8.19
C ARG A 445 35.13 19.72 7.66
N TYR A 446 35.08 20.80 8.43
CA TYR A 446 35.81 22.04 8.20
C TYR A 446 37.08 22.11 9.05
N GLU A 447 38.16 22.61 8.47
CA GLU A 447 39.46 22.76 9.11
C GLU A 447 40.05 24.14 8.79
N CYS A 448 40.70 24.77 9.76
CA CYS A 448 41.35 26.07 9.57
C CYS A 448 42.82 25.91 9.18
N LYS A 449 43.34 26.87 8.39
CA LYS A 449 44.76 26.93 8.02
C LYS A 449 45.61 27.28 9.23
N ALA A 450 46.89 26.89 9.19
CA ALA A 450 47.85 27.19 10.25
C ALA A 450 47.84 28.69 10.62
N GLY A 451 47.76 28.99 11.91
CA GLY A 451 47.60 30.35 12.44
C GLY A 451 46.15 30.81 12.64
N PHE A 452 45.16 29.97 12.35
CA PHE A 452 43.73 30.25 12.57
C PHE A 452 43.06 29.15 13.43
N VAL A 453 42.10 29.57 14.26
CA VAL A 453 41.25 28.70 15.09
C VAL A 453 39.82 28.68 14.53
N ILE A 454 39.13 27.55 14.69
CA ILE A 454 37.77 27.37 14.18
C ILE A 454 36.72 27.81 15.21
N ILE A 455 35.74 28.59 14.76
CA ILE A 455 34.64 29.13 15.57
C ILE A 455 33.32 28.63 14.98
N GLY A 456 32.56 27.89 15.78
CA GLY A 456 31.33 27.18 15.35
C GLY A 456 31.51 25.67 15.34
N ARG A 457 30.60 24.95 14.65
CA ARG A 457 30.71 23.49 14.49
C ARG A 457 31.69 23.14 13.36
N PRO A 458 32.74 22.32 13.60
CA PRO A 458 33.62 21.85 12.52
C PRO A 458 32.92 20.84 11.61
N ASP A 459 32.05 20.00 12.18
CA ASP A 459 31.30 18.98 11.46
C ASP A 459 29.85 19.43 11.24
N LEU A 460 29.38 19.36 10.00
CA LEU A 460 27.97 19.53 9.62
C LEU A 460 27.48 18.28 8.89
N ILE A 461 26.21 17.93 9.08
CA ILE A 461 25.57 16.74 8.52
C ILE A 461 24.55 17.16 7.45
N CYS A 462 24.43 16.41 6.36
CA CYS A 462 23.38 16.62 5.36
C CYS A 462 22.02 16.16 5.92
N ASP A 463 21.10 17.13 6.05
CA ASP A 463 19.81 17.00 6.73
C ASP A 463 18.65 16.75 5.73
N ILE A 464 17.45 16.47 6.27
CA ILE A 464 16.25 16.14 5.48
C ILE A 464 15.72 17.31 4.62
N ASP A 465 16.16 18.53 4.90
CA ASP A 465 15.84 19.76 4.14
C ASP A 465 16.79 20.01 2.94
N GLU A 466 17.52 18.99 2.48
CA GLU A 466 18.50 19.07 1.35
C GLU A 466 19.62 20.09 1.62
N ARG A 467 19.94 20.30 2.91
CA ARG A 467 20.89 21.31 3.41
C ARG A 467 21.77 20.73 4.52
N TRP A 468 22.96 21.30 4.66
CA TRP A 468 23.82 21.06 5.82
C TRP A 468 23.16 21.64 7.09
N ASN A 469 23.19 20.88 8.20
CA ASN A 469 22.46 21.16 9.44
C ASN A 469 23.00 22.34 10.28
N GLY A 470 23.52 23.39 9.64
CA GLY A 470 24.00 24.60 10.30
C GLY A 470 24.71 25.55 9.33
N PRO A 471 25.02 26.78 9.76
CA PRO A 471 25.91 27.67 9.02
C PRO A 471 27.35 27.12 9.01
N PRO A 472 28.15 27.38 7.97
CA PRO A 472 29.59 27.10 7.97
C PRO A 472 30.31 27.85 9.11
N PRO A 473 31.33 27.25 9.74
CA PRO A 473 32.13 27.90 10.78
C PRO A 473 33.04 29.01 10.22
N SER A 474 33.48 29.94 11.08
CA SER A 474 34.55 30.91 10.75
C SER A 474 35.93 30.40 11.16
N CYS A 475 36.96 30.86 10.46
CA CYS A 475 38.37 30.70 10.87
C CYS A 475 38.92 32.06 11.26
N GLU A 476 39.23 32.25 12.54
CA GLU A 476 39.69 33.51 13.12
C GLU A 476 41.17 33.41 13.52
N PRO A 477 41.97 34.50 13.44
CA PRO A 477 43.39 34.43 13.74
C PRO A 477 43.64 33.98 15.18
N VAL A 478 44.57 33.04 15.38
CA VAL A 478 45.07 32.73 16.72
C VAL A 478 45.80 33.97 17.24
N THR A 479 45.29 34.48 18.37
CA THR A 479 45.85 35.60 19.11
C THR A 479 46.57 35.09 20.35
N CYS A 480 47.59 35.84 20.80
CA CYS A 480 48.18 35.67 22.12
C CYS A 480 47.74 36.83 23.02
N ASP A 481 47.52 36.57 24.31
CA ASP A 481 47.28 37.62 25.30
C ASP A 481 48.45 38.61 25.32
N ALA A 482 48.17 39.91 25.40
CA ALA A 482 49.21 40.93 25.41
C ALA A 482 50.10 40.79 26.66
N PRO A 483 51.45 40.85 26.54
CA PRO A 483 52.33 40.80 27.71
C PRO A 483 52.05 41.95 28.68
N PRO A 484 52.23 41.75 30.00
CA PRO A 484 52.12 42.82 30.97
C PRO A 484 53.13 43.95 30.68
N PRO A 485 52.82 45.22 30.99
CA PRO A 485 53.73 46.33 30.76
C PRO A 485 55.08 46.15 31.47
N LEU A 486 56.17 46.38 30.73
CA LEU A 486 57.53 46.36 31.29
C LEU A 486 57.75 47.60 32.17
N LEU A 487 58.05 47.39 33.46
CA LEU A 487 58.47 48.45 34.36
C LEU A 487 59.94 48.84 34.09
N HIS A 488 60.23 50.14 34.12
CA HIS A 488 61.54 50.72 33.81
C HIS A 488 62.06 50.32 32.43
N GLY A 489 61.17 50.33 31.44
CA GLY A 489 61.48 50.04 30.06
C GLY A 489 60.31 50.27 29.11
N SER A 490 60.52 49.86 27.86
CA SER A 490 59.64 50.07 26.73
C SER A 490 59.46 48.78 25.92
N THR A 491 58.24 48.61 25.39
CA THR A 491 57.82 47.43 24.60
C THR A 491 57.45 47.86 23.19
N ASN A 492 58.03 47.26 22.16
CA ASN A 492 57.73 47.55 20.76
C ASN A 492 57.19 46.30 20.06
N PHE A 493 55.95 46.38 19.56
CA PHE A 493 55.24 45.27 18.90
C PHE A 493 55.41 45.35 17.39
N SER A 494 55.71 44.24 16.72
CA SER A 494 55.83 44.19 15.25
C SER A 494 54.50 44.32 14.49
N SER A 495 53.37 44.42 15.20
CA SER A 495 52.00 44.58 14.70
C SER A 495 51.09 45.11 15.82
N PRO A 496 50.08 45.96 15.54
CA PRO A 496 49.12 46.40 16.55
C PRO A 496 48.17 45.29 17.04
N THR A 497 48.04 44.17 16.31
CA THR A 497 47.27 42.99 16.73
C THR A 497 48.22 41.83 17.04
N VAL A 498 48.11 41.24 18.24
CA VAL A 498 49.02 40.17 18.71
C VAL A 498 48.58 38.81 18.18
N THR A 499 48.88 38.53 16.91
CA THR A 499 48.61 37.24 16.24
C THR A 499 49.88 36.39 16.07
N VAL A 500 49.75 35.12 15.69
CA VAL A 500 50.89 34.22 15.40
C VAL A 500 51.95 34.89 14.52
N GLY A 501 53.22 34.77 14.93
CA GLY A 501 54.39 35.38 14.27
C GLY A 501 54.69 36.82 14.70
N VAL A 502 53.75 37.51 15.34
CA VAL A 502 54.00 38.85 15.90
C VAL A 502 54.99 38.75 17.04
N SER A 503 55.98 39.64 17.04
CA SER A 503 57.07 39.64 18.03
C SER A 503 57.09 40.94 18.82
N VAL A 504 57.43 40.84 20.11
CA VAL A 504 57.53 41.95 21.04
C VAL A 504 58.99 42.12 21.43
N ALA A 505 59.57 43.27 21.08
CA ALA A 505 60.92 43.65 21.44
C ALA A 505 60.91 44.47 22.73
N TYR A 506 61.88 44.23 23.60
CA TYR A 506 62.01 44.88 24.91
C TYR A 506 63.31 45.67 25.02
N SER A 507 63.22 46.86 25.60
CA SER A 507 64.34 47.73 25.96
C SER A 507 64.13 48.29 27.35
N CYS A 508 65.17 48.38 28.17
CA CYS A 508 65.10 49.04 29.47
C CYS A 508 65.40 50.55 29.34
N ASP A 509 64.96 51.31 30.35
CA ASP A 509 65.33 52.70 30.53
C ASP A 509 66.80 52.83 30.99
N ILE A 510 67.31 54.07 30.99
CA ILE A 510 68.67 54.38 31.48
C ILE A 510 68.81 53.94 32.95
N ASP A 511 70.00 53.44 33.29
CA ASP A 511 70.38 52.81 34.58
C ASP A 511 69.77 51.42 34.86
N TYR A 512 69.08 50.80 33.89
CA TYR A 512 68.54 49.43 34.01
C TYR A 512 69.04 48.49 32.91
N VAL A 513 69.39 47.25 33.32
CA VAL A 513 69.79 46.14 32.45
C VAL A 513 68.62 45.20 32.20
N LEU A 514 68.47 44.73 30.96
CA LEU A 514 67.43 43.77 30.58
C LEU A 514 67.84 42.34 30.97
N VAL A 515 67.07 41.71 31.86
CA VAL A 515 67.27 40.34 32.33
C VAL A 515 66.15 39.46 31.76
N GLY A 516 66.47 38.74 30.68
CA GLY A 516 65.58 37.84 29.96
C GLY A 516 65.70 37.98 28.43
N PRO A 517 64.77 37.42 27.65
CA PRO A 517 64.80 37.49 26.19
C PRO A 517 64.42 38.88 25.67
N ARG A 518 65.31 39.50 24.88
CA ARG A 518 65.05 40.80 24.22
C ARG A 518 63.91 40.81 23.19
N LEU A 519 63.47 39.62 22.75
CA LEU A 519 62.45 39.41 21.73
C LEU A 519 61.71 38.11 22.05
N ILE A 520 60.38 38.19 22.16
CA ILE A 520 59.48 37.03 22.25
C ILE A 520 58.51 37.05 21.06
N THR A 521 58.03 35.88 20.63
CA THR A 521 57.18 35.72 19.44
C THR A 521 55.94 34.90 19.76
N CYS A 522 54.76 35.40 19.35
CA CYS A 522 53.48 34.71 19.52
C CYS A 522 53.45 33.45 18.64
N THR A 523 53.19 32.29 19.25
CA THR A 523 53.21 30.98 18.58
C THR A 523 51.82 30.53 18.16
N SER A 524 51.74 29.47 17.34
CA SER A 524 50.48 28.84 16.95
C SER A 524 49.71 28.18 18.11
N ALA A 525 50.28 28.13 19.31
CA ALA A 525 49.62 27.64 20.52
C ALA A 525 48.82 28.73 21.28
N GLY A 526 48.79 29.97 20.78
CA GLY A 526 48.17 31.10 21.49
C GLY A 526 49.03 31.66 22.64
N THR A 527 50.26 31.17 22.79
CA THR A 527 51.22 31.61 23.81
C THR A 527 52.50 32.14 23.16
N PHE A 528 53.24 33.00 23.89
CA PHE A 528 54.59 33.40 23.48
C PHE A 528 55.60 32.26 23.66
N ASN A 529 56.62 32.24 22.80
CA ASN A 529 57.67 31.22 22.84
C ASN A 529 58.55 31.22 24.10
N GLN A 530 58.55 32.32 24.86
CA GLN A 530 59.33 32.54 26.09
C GLN A 530 58.57 33.51 27.01
N GLU A 531 58.87 33.48 28.31
CA GLU A 531 58.38 34.46 29.28
C GLU A 531 58.92 35.88 29.00
N PRO A 532 58.17 36.94 29.37
CA PRO A 532 58.64 38.32 29.21
C PRO A 532 59.85 38.64 30.12
N PRO A 533 60.82 39.44 29.64
CA PRO A 533 61.98 39.86 30.44
C PRO A 533 61.60 40.89 31.51
N ARG A 534 62.53 41.17 32.42
CA ARG A 534 62.43 42.24 33.43
C ARG A 534 63.64 43.17 33.38
N CYS A 535 63.44 44.44 33.73
CA CYS A 535 64.53 45.40 33.93
C CYS A 535 65.00 45.36 35.39
N GLN A 536 66.32 45.38 35.60
CA GLN A 536 66.95 45.43 36.94
C GLN A 536 68.02 46.51 36.95
N VAL A 537 68.17 47.24 38.07
CA VAL A 537 69.14 48.34 38.19
C VAL A 537 70.57 47.83 37.95
N ASP A 538 71.37 48.59 37.20
CA ASP A 538 72.77 48.22 36.96
C ASP A 538 73.64 48.44 38.21
N GLU A 539 73.86 47.37 38.99
CA GLU A 539 74.72 47.43 40.18
C GLU A 539 76.19 47.75 39.87
N ALA A 540 76.63 47.71 38.61
CA ALA A 540 77.99 48.13 38.23
C ALA A 540 78.24 49.65 38.38
N THR A 541 77.18 50.46 38.49
CA THR A 541 77.28 51.93 38.62
C THR A 541 77.16 52.42 40.07
N LYS A 542 77.16 51.50 41.05
CA LYS A 542 76.93 51.79 42.46
C LYS A 542 78.25 52.10 43.19
N PRO A 543 78.51 53.35 43.66
CA PRO A 543 79.74 53.65 44.39
C PRO A 543 79.75 52.96 45.77
N ASP A 544 80.81 52.20 46.06
CA ASP A 544 81.00 51.57 47.37
C ASP A 544 81.35 52.60 48.46
N LEU A 545 80.67 52.50 49.60
CA LEU A 545 81.06 53.12 50.86
C LEU A 545 80.77 52.14 52.01
N THR A 546 81.81 51.42 52.41
CA THR A 546 81.74 50.30 53.36
C THR A 546 81.80 50.73 54.84
N GLU A 547 80.82 50.23 55.60
CA GLU A 547 80.81 49.87 57.04
C GLU A 547 81.66 50.66 58.09
N SER A 548 81.00 51.18 59.15
CA SER A 548 81.66 51.31 60.48
C SER A 548 80.73 51.25 61.73
N ARG A 549 80.53 50.02 62.23
CA ARG A 549 80.74 49.56 63.64
C ARG A 549 80.28 50.36 64.91
N ARG A 550 79.40 49.68 65.68
CA ARG A 550 79.57 49.24 67.12
C ARG A 550 79.45 50.27 68.29
N PRO A 551 79.42 49.85 69.60
CA PRO A 551 78.66 48.74 70.21
C PRO A 551 78.03 48.98 71.63
N GLY A 552 76.83 48.42 71.86
CA GLY A 552 76.21 47.80 73.07
C GLY A 552 76.57 48.09 74.55
N SER A 553 75.55 47.95 75.43
CA SER A 553 75.72 47.69 76.88
C SER A 553 74.53 46.93 77.53
N ARG A 554 74.83 45.74 78.10
CA ARG A 554 74.43 45.13 79.42
C ARG A 554 72.95 45.27 79.90
N ARG A 555 72.20 44.17 80.15
CA ARG A 555 72.17 43.22 81.32
C ARG A 555 71.67 43.86 82.63
N PRO A 556 70.91 43.18 83.53
CA PRO A 556 70.99 41.77 84.00
C PRO A 556 69.78 40.88 83.54
N ASP A 557 69.82 39.53 83.49
CA ASP A 557 70.07 38.42 84.45
C ASP A 557 68.85 37.96 85.29
N HIS A 558 68.84 36.67 85.68
CA HIS A 558 67.64 35.82 85.91
C HIS A 558 67.20 35.68 87.38
N PRO A 559 65.90 35.41 87.66
CA PRO A 559 65.55 34.38 88.65
C PRO A 559 64.37 33.45 88.25
N ARG A 560 64.02 32.48 89.13
CA ARG A 560 63.18 31.28 88.85
C ARG A 560 61.67 31.43 89.17
N ARG A 561 60.89 30.47 88.64
CA ARG A 561 59.47 30.14 88.89
C ARG A 561 59.01 30.15 90.36
N PRO A 562 57.71 30.40 90.62
CA PRO A 562 56.87 29.38 91.25
C PRO A 562 55.67 28.91 90.38
N ASN A 563 54.56 28.45 90.99
CA ASN A 563 53.58 27.50 90.41
C ASN A 563 52.12 27.84 90.85
N GLN A 564 51.12 27.02 90.42
CA GLN A 564 49.69 26.97 90.82
C GLN A 564 48.70 27.95 90.12
N GLN A 565 47.39 27.64 89.93
CA GLN A 565 46.66 26.38 89.63
C GLN A 565 45.16 26.64 89.26
N ARG A 566 44.68 26.09 88.11
CA ARG A 566 43.34 25.46 87.84
C ARG A 566 41.99 26.22 88.13
N PRO A 567 40.80 25.74 87.68
CA PRO A 567 40.47 24.65 86.73
C PRO A 567 39.50 24.97 85.54
N ARG A 568 39.66 24.20 84.44
CA ARG A 568 38.69 23.43 83.57
C ARG A 568 37.16 23.40 83.87
N PRO A 569 36.26 22.89 82.95
CA PRO A 569 36.37 22.44 81.52
C PRO A 569 35.12 22.89 80.66
N PRO A 570 34.50 22.15 79.67
CA PRO A 570 34.90 21.10 78.69
C PRO A 570 34.43 21.27 77.19
N TYR A 571 35.10 20.58 76.24
CA TYR A 571 34.60 19.86 75.01
C TYR A 571 33.86 20.64 73.88
N LEU A 572 33.90 20.32 72.57
CA LEU A 572 34.71 19.55 71.57
C LEU A 572 34.27 20.05 70.14
N ALA A 573 34.69 19.65 68.93
CA ALA A 573 35.54 18.59 68.28
C ALA A 573 36.20 19.22 66.99
N GLU A 574 37.13 18.69 66.17
CA GLU A 574 37.53 17.34 65.66
C GLU A 574 36.72 16.88 64.40
N VAL A 575 37.29 16.40 63.26
CA VAL A 575 38.70 16.10 62.89
C VAL A 575 39.03 16.10 61.35
N GLU A 576 40.34 15.99 61.06
CA GLU A 576 41.20 15.92 59.84
C GLU A 576 40.77 15.05 58.61
N ASP A 577 41.50 14.94 57.47
CA ASP A 577 42.34 15.83 56.59
C ASP A 577 42.96 14.96 55.42
N ASN A 578 43.79 15.55 54.52
CA ASN A 578 44.66 14.96 53.44
C ASN A 578 44.07 14.80 52.02
N TYR A 579 44.87 14.73 50.93
CA TYR A 579 46.04 15.50 50.41
C TYR A 579 46.42 14.93 49.00
N VAL A 580 47.13 15.69 48.13
CA VAL A 580 47.74 15.26 46.83
C VAL A 580 46.71 14.97 45.70
N GLU A 581 46.87 15.36 44.41
CA GLU A 581 47.88 16.13 43.67
C GLU A 581 47.20 17.06 42.63
N ALA A 582 47.95 17.93 41.95
CA ALA A 582 47.45 18.81 40.89
C ALA A 582 47.99 18.45 39.51
N ASN A 583 47.15 18.52 38.47
CA ASN A 583 47.60 18.66 37.07
C ASN A 583 46.50 19.29 36.19
N ASN A 584 46.90 19.96 35.11
CA ASN A 584 46.01 20.67 34.17
C ASN A 584 46.05 19.96 32.77
N PRO A 585 45.54 20.51 31.64
CA PRO A 585 44.63 19.75 30.78
C PRO A 585 45.24 19.34 29.43
N SER A 586 44.53 18.51 28.64
CA SER A 586 44.57 18.59 27.16
C SER A 586 43.58 17.64 26.46
N LEU A 587 43.38 17.91 25.17
CA LEU A 587 42.51 17.24 24.21
C LEU A 587 43.35 16.35 23.27
N ALA A 588 43.01 15.06 23.09
CA ALA A 588 43.44 14.29 21.90
C ALA A 588 42.65 13.00 21.61
N THR A 589 42.06 12.98 20.41
CA THR A 589 41.65 11.86 19.56
C THR A 589 42.59 10.65 19.49
N VAL A 590 42.05 9.41 19.45
CA VAL A 590 42.51 8.29 18.58
C VAL A 590 41.30 7.44 18.12
N LEU A 591 41.38 6.80 16.95
CA LEU A 591 40.40 5.85 16.38
C LEU A 591 40.49 4.45 17.03
N PRO A 592 39.71 3.48 16.54
CA PRO A 592 40.32 2.22 16.11
C PRO A 592 40.04 1.87 14.64
N SER A 593 41.01 1.21 13.99
CA SER A 593 40.86 0.59 12.67
C SER A 593 40.48 -0.89 12.79
N LEU A 594 39.96 -1.45 11.69
CA LEU A 594 39.84 -2.90 11.49
C LEU A 594 41.21 -3.56 11.34
N GLU A 595 41.41 -4.74 11.94
CA GLU A 595 41.84 -5.96 11.23
C GLU A 595 41.63 -7.22 12.08
N ALA A 596 41.84 -8.41 11.49
CA ALA A 596 41.37 -9.69 12.03
C ALA A 596 42.49 -10.61 12.54
N GLY A 597 42.18 -11.48 13.51
CA GLY A 597 43.07 -12.52 14.01
C GLY A 597 42.31 -13.64 14.72
N HIS A 598 42.63 -14.90 14.41
CA HIS A 598 42.08 -16.08 15.07
C HIS A 598 42.60 -16.20 16.51
N ASP A 599 41.78 -16.67 17.46
CA ASP A 599 41.87 -18.09 17.85
C ASP A 599 40.71 -18.59 18.72
N ASN A 600 40.48 -19.91 18.69
CA ASN A 600 39.44 -20.57 19.49
C ASN A 600 39.94 -20.98 20.88
N LYS A 601 39.13 -20.80 21.93
CA LYS A 601 39.09 -21.75 23.04
C LYS A 601 37.75 -21.77 23.78
N ILE A 602 37.25 -22.98 23.96
CA ILE A 602 36.00 -23.31 24.67
C ILE A 602 36.33 -23.54 26.15
N ASN A 603 35.53 -22.97 27.05
CA ASN A 603 34.99 -23.61 28.28
C ASN A 603 34.07 -22.58 28.98
N ASN A 604 32.75 -22.71 28.97
CA ASN A 604 31.84 -23.66 29.67
C ASN A 604 31.50 -23.30 31.13
N ILE A 605 30.18 -23.23 31.36
CA ILE A 605 29.43 -23.56 32.59
C ILE A 605 29.29 -22.47 33.68
N ASN A 606 28.01 -22.11 33.89
CA ASN A 606 27.33 -21.51 35.05
C ASN A 606 27.82 -20.19 35.65
N ASP A 607 26.90 -19.22 35.73
CA ASP A 607 26.68 -18.46 36.97
C ASP A 607 25.18 -18.07 37.10
N ASP A 608 24.70 -17.91 38.33
CA ASP A 608 23.26 -17.77 38.64
C ASP A 608 22.74 -16.32 38.57
N ARG A 609 21.43 -16.14 38.33
CA ARG A 609 20.74 -14.83 38.47
C ARG A 609 19.34 -14.89 39.09
N GLY A 610 19.31 -14.87 40.41
CA GLY A 610 18.34 -14.13 41.23
C GLY A 610 19.11 -13.29 42.26
N GLN A 611 18.58 -12.27 42.94
CA GLN A 611 17.25 -11.64 42.87
C GLN A 611 17.34 -10.21 43.49
N SER A 612 16.27 -9.41 43.35
CA SER A 612 15.89 -8.14 44.01
C SER A 612 16.79 -7.47 45.08
N ILE A 613 16.81 -6.13 45.08
CA ILE A 613 16.85 -5.30 46.30
C ILE A 613 15.78 -4.19 46.18
N ASP A 614 14.98 -4.03 47.25
CA ASP A 614 13.86 -3.09 47.43
C ASP A 614 14.32 -1.65 47.78
N GLY A 615 13.48 -0.60 47.91
CA GLY A 615 12.02 -0.42 47.97
C GLY A 615 11.73 1.10 48.08
N PRO A 616 10.71 1.60 48.82
CA PRO A 616 9.61 0.94 49.55
C PRO A 616 8.20 1.47 49.12
N SER A 617 7.15 1.17 49.92
CA SER A 617 5.73 1.50 49.65
C SER A 617 4.98 1.93 50.93
N TYR A 618 3.95 2.79 50.83
CA TYR A 618 2.74 2.71 51.68
C TYR A 618 1.49 3.50 51.19
N ASP A 619 0.34 2.88 51.44
CA ASP A 619 -1.10 3.24 51.33
C ASP A 619 -1.59 4.70 51.29
N LEU A 620 -2.76 4.88 50.64
CA LEU A 620 -3.86 5.76 51.08
C LEU A 620 -5.25 5.15 50.80
N LYS A 621 -6.27 5.61 51.55
CA LYS A 621 -7.67 5.10 51.57
C LYS A 621 -8.67 6.01 50.85
N GLU A 622 -9.90 5.50 50.71
CA GLU A 622 -11.10 6.21 50.27
C GLU A 622 -11.50 7.40 51.18
N GLU A 623 -11.94 8.52 50.59
CA GLU A 623 -13.27 9.17 50.75
C GLU A 623 -13.24 10.66 50.36
N GLY A 624 -14.42 11.22 50.01
CA GLY A 624 -14.71 12.66 50.11
C GLY A 624 -14.25 13.56 48.93
N GLY A 625 -15.19 14.04 48.13
CA GLY A 625 -14.93 14.96 47.02
C GLY A 625 -15.05 16.45 47.36
N ALA A 626 -14.27 17.30 46.68
CA ALA A 626 -14.41 18.76 46.68
C ALA A 626 -14.25 19.34 45.26
N LYS A 627 -14.82 20.53 45.01
CA LYS A 627 -14.94 21.13 43.66
C LYS A 627 -13.65 21.85 43.23
N VAL A 628 -13.28 21.70 41.96
CA VAL A 628 -12.40 22.63 41.24
C VAL A 628 -13.26 23.50 40.33
N THR A 629 -13.01 24.81 40.30
CA THR A 629 -13.73 25.78 39.45
C THR A 629 -12.79 26.40 38.42
N GLU A 630 -12.97 26.07 37.14
CA GLU A 630 -12.25 26.72 36.04
C GLU A 630 -12.96 27.99 35.55
N LYS A 631 -12.18 28.96 35.04
CA LYS A 631 -12.70 30.22 34.50
C LYS A 631 -13.03 30.08 33.01
N LEU A 632 -14.30 30.31 32.66
CA LEU A 632 -14.74 30.29 31.27
C LEU A 632 -14.35 31.57 30.53
N HIS A 633 -13.66 31.44 29.39
CA HIS A 633 -13.30 32.59 28.53
C HIS A 633 -14.49 33.05 27.67
N LEU A 634 -15.21 34.06 28.16
CA LEU A 634 -16.49 34.54 27.59
C LEU A 634 -16.44 34.99 26.12
N GLY A 635 -15.26 35.33 25.58
CA GLY A 635 -15.10 35.82 24.20
C GLY A 635 -15.43 34.80 23.08
N GLY A 636 -15.19 33.50 23.30
CA GLY A 636 -15.37 32.49 22.24
C GLY A 636 -16.83 32.25 21.86
N ILE A 637 -17.74 32.31 22.83
CA ILE A 637 -19.17 32.03 22.65
C ILE A 637 -19.84 33.09 21.77
N ILE A 638 -19.44 34.36 21.93
CA ILE A 638 -20.00 35.49 21.17
C ILE A 638 -19.64 35.38 19.68
N ALA A 639 -18.40 34.97 19.36
CA ALA A 639 -17.95 34.80 17.97
C ALA A 639 -18.74 33.72 17.22
N LEU A 640 -18.99 32.57 17.86
CA LEU A 640 -19.75 31.47 17.26
C LEU A 640 -21.22 31.84 17.03
N GLY A 641 -21.85 32.55 17.97
CA GLY A 641 -23.24 33.01 17.84
C GLY A 641 -23.45 33.95 16.65
N VAL A 642 -22.53 34.90 16.43
CA VAL A 642 -22.60 35.85 15.31
C VAL A 642 -22.42 35.13 13.96
N PHE A 643 -21.47 34.18 13.87
CA PHE A 643 -21.24 33.43 12.63
C PHE A 643 -22.43 32.53 12.27
N GLY A 644 -22.99 31.81 13.25
CA GLY A 644 -24.18 30.96 13.04
C GLY A 644 -25.40 31.77 12.59
N GLY A 645 -25.64 32.93 13.23
CA GLY A 645 -26.73 33.84 12.83
C GLY A 645 -26.60 34.36 11.40
N PHE A 646 -25.37 34.70 10.96
CA PHE A 646 -25.14 35.19 9.60
C PHE A 646 -25.36 34.12 8.53
N VAL A 647 -24.91 32.89 8.77
CA VAL A 647 -25.14 31.74 7.87
C VAL A 647 -26.63 31.42 7.75
N PHE A 648 -27.36 31.41 8.88
CA PHE A 648 -28.81 31.19 8.87
C PHE A 648 -29.57 32.28 8.09
N LEU A 649 -29.22 33.56 8.31
CA LEU A 649 -29.82 34.68 7.59
C LEU A 649 -29.59 34.56 6.06
N ALA A 650 -28.38 34.19 5.64
CA ALA A 650 -28.06 33.99 4.23
C ALA A 650 -28.86 32.84 3.58
N ALA A 651 -29.07 31.74 4.30
CA ALA A 651 -29.91 30.63 3.85
C ALA A 651 -31.39 31.04 3.67
N VAL A 652 -31.93 31.83 4.62
CA VAL A 652 -33.32 32.34 4.53
C VAL A 652 -33.48 33.30 3.36
N ILE A 653 -32.56 34.26 3.19
CA ILE A 653 -32.61 35.25 2.09
C ILE A 653 -32.51 34.57 0.72
N THR A 654 -31.58 33.63 0.54
CA THR A 654 -31.44 32.89 -0.73
C THR A 654 -32.68 32.06 -1.05
N THR A 655 -33.28 31.40 -0.06
CA THR A 655 -34.54 30.65 -0.23
C THR A 655 -35.70 31.57 -0.67
N ILE A 656 -35.83 32.75 -0.06
CA ILE A 656 -36.85 33.75 -0.44
C ILE A 656 -36.61 34.25 -1.87
N VAL A 657 -35.37 34.56 -2.27
CA VAL A 657 -35.04 35.00 -3.64
C VAL A 657 -35.37 33.93 -4.68
N ILE A 658 -35.14 32.64 -4.38
CA ILE A 658 -35.52 31.51 -5.25
C ILE A 658 -37.04 31.44 -5.41
N LEU A 659 -37.81 31.56 -4.31
CA LEU A 659 -39.27 31.53 -4.35
C LEU A 659 -39.85 32.72 -5.12
N VAL A 660 -39.37 33.94 -4.88
CA VAL A 660 -39.81 35.15 -5.60
C VAL A 660 -39.52 35.02 -7.09
N ARG A 661 -38.31 34.60 -7.49
CA ARG A 661 -37.98 34.34 -8.92
C ARG A 661 -38.91 33.30 -9.56
N ARG A 662 -39.35 32.29 -8.81
CA ARG A 662 -40.29 31.26 -9.31
C ARG A 662 -41.69 31.80 -9.56
N THR A 663 -42.08 32.93 -8.98
CA THR A 663 -43.42 33.54 -9.14
C THR A 663 -43.56 34.55 -10.28
N GLN A 664 -42.46 35.03 -10.89
CA GLN A 664 -42.52 36.12 -11.89
C GLN A 664 -42.47 35.66 -13.37
N HIS A 665 -42.43 34.37 -13.65
CA HIS A 665 -42.41 33.84 -15.03
C HIS A 665 -43.57 32.90 -15.36
N GLY A 666 -44.75 33.49 -15.55
CA GLY A 666 -45.68 33.03 -16.59
C GLY A 666 -45.46 33.85 -17.86
N PRO A 667 -45.55 33.25 -19.06
CA PRO A 667 -46.67 33.69 -19.90
C PRO A 667 -47.34 32.60 -20.75
N THR A 668 -48.60 32.87 -21.06
CA THR A 668 -49.42 32.16 -22.05
C THR A 668 -48.88 32.29 -23.49
N LYS A 669 -49.13 31.30 -24.37
CA LYS A 669 -50.00 31.48 -25.56
C LYS A 669 -50.19 30.23 -26.44
N LYS A 670 -51.46 30.08 -26.88
CA LYS A 670 -51.97 29.48 -28.14
C LYS A 670 -51.50 28.07 -28.58
N TYR A 671 -52.46 27.14 -28.54
CA TYR A 671 -52.52 26.02 -29.46
C TYR A 671 -52.48 26.47 -30.93
N VAL A 672 -51.73 25.74 -31.76
CA VAL A 672 -51.98 25.59 -33.20
C VAL A 672 -51.90 24.10 -33.50
N ARG A 673 -52.96 23.52 -34.09
CA ARG A 673 -52.94 22.13 -34.56
C ARG A 673 -52.21 22.06 -35.90
N ARG A 674 -51.23 21.17 -35.99
CA ARG A 674 -50.97 20.38 -37.21
C ARG A 674 -50.43 19.01 -36.78
N ASN A 675 -50.95 17.95 -37.38
CA ASN A 675 -50.46 16.59 -37.16
C ASN A 675 -49.13 16.39 -37.89
N ASP A 676 -48.35 15.41 -37.44
CA ASP A 676 -47.88 14.29 -38.28
C ASP A 676 -47.55 13.10 -37.34
N ASP A 677 -47.55 11.87 -37.86
CA ASP A 677 -47.43 10.63 -37.07
C ASP A 677 -46.02 10.34 -36.55
N GLY A 678 -45.91 9.60 -35.42
CA GLY A 678 -44.60 9.35 -34.79
C GLY A 678 -44.61 8.48 -33.53
N THR A 679 -45.31 7.34 -33.56
CA THR A 679 -45.19 6.15 -32.68
C THR A 679 -44.49 6.30 -31.32
N ALA A 680 -45.25 6.46 -30.23
CA ALA A 680 -44.75 6.19 -28.89
C ALA A 680 -44.72 4.67 -28.63
N SER A 681 -43.61 4.00 -29.00
CA SER A 681 -43.44 2.56 -28.77
C SER A 681 -42.89 2.25 -27.39
N SER A 682 -43.65 1.45 -26.63
CA SER A 682 -43.20 0.79 -25.40
C SER A 682 -42.03 -0.16 -25.68
N TYR A 683 -40.89 0.02 -25.00
CA TYR A 683 -39.76 -0.91 -25.06
C TYR A 683 -39.84 -2.01 -24.01
N ASP A 684 -40.83 -2.89 -24.15
CA ASP A 684 -40.68 -4.28 -23.70
C ASP A 684 -39.82 -5.01 -24.74
N SER A 685 -38.53 -5.21 -24.44
CA SER A 685 -37.63 -5.99 -25.30
C SER A 685 -37.53 -7.41 -24.78
N SER A 686 -38.29 -8.30 -25.40
CA SER A 686 -38.40 -9.72 -25.06
C SER A 686 -37.07 -10.47 -25.19
N SER A 687 -36.51 -10.90 -24.06
CA SER A 687 -35.49 -11.95 -23.97
C SER A 687 -35.98 -12.99 -22.96
N SER A 688 -36.57 -14.07 -23.48
CA SER A 688 -37.41 -15.02 -22.74
C SER A 688 -36.62 -16.04 -21.91
N ASP A 689 -35.69 -15.55 -21.08
CA ASP A 689 -34.98 -16.31 -20.03
C ASP A 689 -34.50 -15.39 -18.86
N GLY A 690 -34.40 -14.07 -19.07
CA GLY A 690 -33.73 -13.16 -18.11
C GLY A 690 -34.57 -12.66 -16.92
N HIS A 691 -35.87 -12.97 -16.85
CA HIS A 691 -36.83 -12.25 -15.99
C HIS A 691 -36.61 -12.39 -14.47
N GLY A 692 -35.97 -13.46 -14.00
CA GLY A 692 -35.67 -13.63 -12.58
C GLY A 692 -34.52 -12.75 -12.11
N LEU A 693 -33.34 -12.91 -12.71
CA LEU A 693 -32.08 -12.44 -12.15
C LEU A 693 -32.00 -10.92 -11.99
N ASN A 694 -32.54 -10.18 -12.97
CA ASN A 694 -32.56 -8.71 -12.98
C ASN A 694 -33.40 -8.12 -11.83
N LYS A 695 -34.34 -8.88 -11.25
CA LYS A 695 -35.11 -8.49 -10.07
C LYS A 695 -34.33 -8.70 -8.77
N TYR A 696 -33.66 -9.85 -8.61
CA TYR A 696 -32.96 -10.20 -7.38
C TYR A 696 -31.65 -9.42 -7.21
N TYR A 697 -30.87 -9.28 -8.29
CA TYR A 697 -29.69 -8.41 -8.31
C TYR A 697 -30.06 -6.96 -7.96
N LYS A 698 -31.12 -6.43 -8.59
CA LYS A 698 -31.65 -5.10 -8.30
C LYS A 698 -32.05 -4.95 -6.83
N LYS A 699 -32.82 -5.88 -6.25
CA LYS A 699 -33.24 -5.83 -4.84
C LYS A 699 -32.06 -5.88 -3.86
N ALA A 700 -31.05 -6.73 -4.12
CA ALA A 700 -29.85 -6.78 -3.28
C ALA A 700 -29.04 -5.46 -3.34
N TRP A 701 -28.99 -4.81 -4.51
CA TRP A 701 -28.30 -3.54 -4.71
C TRP A 701 -29.11 -2.32 -4.19
N GLU A 702 -30.44 -2.36 -4.23
CA GLU A 702 -31.31 -1.35 -3.62
C GLU A 702 -31.04 -1.27 -2.11
N ASN A 703 -30.88 -2.42 -1.43
CA ASN A 703 -30.50 -2.48 -0.01
C ASN A 703 -29.09 -1.92 0.29
N LEU A 704 -28.14 -1.96 -0.65
CA LEU A 704 -26.83 -1.28 -0.46
C LEU A 704 -26.97 0.24 -0.43
N ARG A 705 -27.95 0.77 -1.16
CA ARG A 705 -28.16 2.21 -1.33
C ARG A 705 -28.67 2.88 -0.05
N GLU A 706 -29.32 2.12 0.83
CA GLU A 706 -29.86 2.60 2.11
C GLU A 706 -28.80 2.58 3.23
N GLY A 707 -27.85 1.64 3.20
CA GLY A 707 -26.74 1.58 4.16
C GLY A 707 -25.56 2.52 3.86
N GLY A 708 -25.48 3.08 2.65
CA GLY A 708 -24.35 3.90 2.19
C GLY A 708 -24.51 5.41 2.34
N GLY A 709 -25.59 5.91 2.95
CA GLY A 709 -25.98 7.32 2.89
C GLY A 709 -26.29 7.98 4.22
N GLY A 710 -25.27 8.53 4.89
CA GLY A 710 -25.41 9.47 6.00
C GLY A 710 -24.88 8.97 7.35
N GLY A 711 -23.95 9.72 7.94
CA GLY A 711 -23.59 9.64 9.35
C GLY A 711 -23.94 10.95 10.06
N GLY A 712 -24.47 10.86 11.29
CA GLY A 712 -25.05 11.97 12.06
C GLY A 712 -26.56 12.12 11.78
N ASP A 713 -27.47 11.77 12.68
CA ASP A 713 -27.50 12.05 14.12
C ASP A 713 -28.10 10.90 14.97
N LEU A 714 -27.99 11.00 16.30
CA LEU A 714 -28.70 10.13 17.24
C LEU A 714 -30.11 10.67 17.52
N GLU A 715 -31.13 9.84 17.31
CA GLU A 715 -32.35 9.92 18.14
C GLU A 715 -32.93 8.53 18.44
N LYS A 716 -33.36 8.32 19.69
CA LYS A 716 -34.02 7.09 20.14
C LYS A 716 -35.50 7.15 19.80
N VAL A 717 -36.00 6.24 18.97
CA VAL A 717 -37.45 6.02 18.82
C VAL A 717 -37.82 4.65 19.38
N SER A 718 -38.64 4.64 20.42
CA SER A 718 -39.14 3.42 21.07
C SER A 718 -40.30 2.80 20.27
N HIS A 719 -40.23 1.49 20.01
CA HIS A 719 -41.38 0.77 19.43
C HIS A 719 -42.58 0.75 20.40
N PRO A 720 -43.79 1.15 19.95
CA PRO A 720 -45.01 0.98 20.74
C PRO A 720 -45.47 -0.49 20.74
N ARG A 721 -46.04 -0.94 21.86
CA ARG A 721 -46.61 -2.29 22.01
C ARG A 721 -47.91 -2.42 21.22
N LEU A 722 -48.12 -3.56 20.56
CA LEU A 722 -49.40 -3.89 19.92
C LEU A 722 -50.47 -4.21 20.97
N GLY A 723 -51.51 -3.38 21.04
CA GLY A 723 -52.74 -3.60 21.80
C GLY A 723 -53.88 -4.14 20.92
N ARG A 724 -54.90 -4.73 21.55
CA ARG A 724 -55.96 -5.54 20.90
C ARG A 724 -57.35 -5.02 21.22
N THR A 725 -58.17 -4.75 20.19
CA THR A 725 -59.66 -4.76 20.11
C THR A 725 -60.02 -4.53 18.62
N GLU A 726 -60.88 -5.30 17.94
CA GLU A 726 -62.37 -5.35 18.01
C GLU A 726 -63.05 -4.04 17.53
N THR A 727 -64.10 -3.98 16.69
CA THR A 727 -64.90 -4.96 15.91
C THR A 727 -65.78 -4.18 14.87
N LEU A 728 -66.62 -4.87 14.07
CA LEU A 728 -67.69 -4.34 13.18
C LEU A 728 -67.16 -3.73 11.84
N ASP A 729 -67.84 -3.83 10.69
CA ASP A 729 -69.15 -4.44 10.38
C ASP A 729 -69.18 -5.09 8.96
N GLN A 730 -70.19 -5.92 8.69
CA GLN A 730 -70.46 -6.54 7.37
C GLN A 730 -71.95 -6.41 7.02
N PRO A 731 -72.31 -6.16 5.75
CA PRO A 731 -73.56 -6.74 5.24
C PRO A 731 -73.52 -7.28 3.79
N ASP A 732 -74.58 -8.01 3.46
CA ASP A 732 -74.71 -9.00 2.38
C ASP A 732 -75.00 -8.53 0.94
N PHE A 733 -74.73 -9.48 0.03
CA PHE A 733 -75.44 -9.81 -1.22
C PHE A 733 -76.64 -8.96 -1.69
N ARG A 734 -76.64 -8.65 -3.01
CA ARG A 734 -77.76 -9.00 -3.91
C ARG A 734 -77.35 -9.06 -5.39
N SER A 735 -78.15 -9.72 -6.23
CA SER A 735 -77.82 -10.01 -7.65
C SER A 735 -78.94 -9.69 -8.64
N THR A 736 -78.59 -9.21 -9.84
CA THR A 736 -79.39 -9.29 -11.10
C THR A 736 -78.50 -8.92 -12.32
N ARG A 737 -78.80 -9.25 -13.59
CA ARG A 737 -79.16 -10.50 -14.30
C ARG A 737 -79.15 -10.20 -15.83
N SER A 738 -78.93 -11.21 -16.70
CA SER A 738 -78.99 -11.16 -18.19
C SER A 738 -77.88 -10.35 -18.89
N MET A 739 -77.49 -10.62 -20.14
CA MET A 739 -77.77 -11.69 -21.14
C MET A 739 -76.60 -11.67 -22.17
N GLY A 740 -76.17 -12.75 -22.84
CA GLY A 740 -76.47 -14.19 -22.81
C GLY A 740 -75.88 -14.88 -24.07
N HIS A 741 -75.78 -16.23 -24.10
CA HIS A 741 -75.54 -17.12 -25.28
C HIS A 741 -74.25 -16.89 -26.14
N GLU A 742 -73.55 -17.88 -26.72
CA GLU A 742 -73.54 -19.36 -26.75
C GLU A 742 -72.31 -19.80 -27.61
N GLY A 743 -71.63 -20.96 -27.48
CA GLY A 743 -71.65 -22.06 -26.51
C GLY A 743 -70.85 -23.28 -27.06
N LEU A 744 -70.39 -24.22 -26.18
CA LEU A 744 -69.89 -25.59 -26.47
C LEU A 744 -68.57 -25.69 -27.30
N ARG A 745 -67.66 -26.69 -27.21
CA ARG A 745 -67.43 -27.93 -26.40
C ARG A 745 -65.94 -28.35 -26.55
N ASP A 746 -65.32 -29.33 -25.88
CA ASP A 746 -65.70 -30.28 -24.80
C ASP A 746 -64.71 -30.10 -23.59
N GLY A 747 -63.96 -31.00 -22.90
CA GLY A 747 -63.69 -32.46 -22.87
C GLY A 747 -62.37 -32.92 -23.57
N SER A 748 -61.49 -33.79 -23.02
CA SER A 748 -61.41 -34.40 -21.67
C SER A 748 -59.97 -34.89 -21.28
N GLU A 749 -59.67 -34.86 -19.97
CA GLU A 749 -59.05 -35.94 -19.14
C GLU A 749 -57.81 -36.73 -19.66
N MET A 750 -56.59 -36.47 -19.17
CA MET A 750 -55.88 -37.17 -18.06
C MET A 750 -55.71 -38.70 -18.17
N THR A 751 -54.47 -39.18 -18.35
CA THR A 751 -53.92 -40.49 -17.88
C THR A 751 -52.42 -40.62 -18.25
N VAL A 752 -51.70 -41.68 -17.83
CA VAL A 752 -50.97 -41.75 -16.53
C VAL A 752 -49.80 -42.77 -16.58
N ASN A 753 -48.79 -42.59 -15.70
CA ASN A 753 -47.71 -43.51 -15.29
C ASN A 753 -46.67 -44.13 -16.28
N ASP A 754 -45.40 -43.84 -15.95
CA ASP A 754 -44.33 -44.78 -15.58
C ASP A 754 -43.38 -45.53 -16.57
N VAL A 755 -42.11 -45.10 -16.47
CA VAL A 755 -40.90 -45.93 -16.17
C VAL A 755 -40.15 -46.69 -17.30
N ALA A 756 -38.83 -46.44 -17.33
CA ALA A 756 -37.73 -47.24 -17.92
C ALA A 756 -37.64 -47.36 -19.47
N ALA A 757 -36.45 -47.44 -20.09
CA ALA A 757 -35.08 -47.13 -19.63
C ALA A 757 -34.09 -46.97 -20.81
N MET A 758 -32.96 -46.31 -20.53
CA MET A 758 -31.60 -46.48 -21.10
C MET A 758 -31.30 -46.38 -22.61
N TYR A 759 -30.35 -45.47 -22.92
CA TYR A 759 -29.31 -45.51 -23.96
C TYR A 759 -29.64 -45.94 -25.42
N THR A 760 -29.54 -44.99 -26.36
CA THR A 760 -28.36 -44.87 -27.27
C THR A 760 -28.41 -43.61 -28.16
N ARG A 761 -27.25 -43.20 -28.71
CA ARG A 761 -27.08 -42.23 -29.82
C ARG A 761 -26.68 -43.01 -31.10
N PRO A 762 -26.45 -42.37 -32.27
CA PRO A 762 -27.38 -41.60 -33.10
C PRO A 762 -27.31 -42.02 -34.60
N GLU A 763 -28.20 -41.56 -35.49
CA GLU A 763 -27.75 -41.21 -36.86
C GLU A 763 -28.72 -40.30 -37.67
N LYS A 764 -28.29 -39.90 -38.87
CA LYS A 764 -28.90 -38.87 -39.73
C LYS A 764 -29.70 -39.49 -40.88
N ARG A 765 -30.66 -38.74 -41.46
CA ARG A 765 -31.14 -38.94 -42.84
C ARG A 765 -31.19 -37.63 -43.64
N ARG A 766 -31.07 -37.76 -44.96
CA ARG A 766 -31.18 -36.72 -46.00
C ARG A 766 -31.94 -37.32 -47.19
N HIS A 767 -32.79 -36.53 -47.85
CA HIS A 767 -33.24 -36.71 -49.24
C HIS A 767 -33.38 -35.28 -49.84
N HIS A 768 -32.72 -34.93 -50.96
CA HIS A 768 -33.06 -35.14 -52.39
C HIS A 768 -34.17 -34.19 -52.91
N HIS A 769 -34.20 -33.74 -54.18
CA HIS A 769 -33.40 -34.11 -55.38
C HIS A 769 -32.37 -32.99 -55.75
N HIS A 770 -32.04 -32.51 -56.98
CA HIS A 770 -32.48 -32.74 -58.37
C HIS A 770 -31.35 -32.46 -59.41
N HIS A 771 -31.61 -31.75 -60.52
CA HIS A 771 -30.78 -31.67 -61.75
C HIS A 771 -30.79 -30.23 -62.34
N HIS A 772 -29.88 -29.78 -63.23
CA HIS A 772 -29.15 -30.49 -64.30
C HIS A 772 -27.67 -30.06 -64.52
N GLY A 773 -26.82 -31.04 -64.88
CA GLY A 773 -25.77 -30.89 -65.92
C GLY A 773 -24.28 -30.95 -65.53
N HIS A 774 -23.32 -31.02 -66.48
CA HIS A 774 -23.40 -31.54 -67.87
C HIS A 774 -22.00 -31.75 -68.52
N ARG A 775 -21.44 -32.99 -68.49
CA ARG A 775 -20.22 -33.48 -69.22
C ARG A 775 -18.86 -32.82 -68.82
N HIS A 776 -17.69 -33.47 -68.92
CA HIS A 776 -17.25 -34.73 -69.56
C HIS A 776 -15.97 -35.30 -68.87
N LYS A 777 -15.70 -36.63 -68.96
CA LYS A 777 -14.40 -37.39 -69.04
C LYS A 777 -13.15 -36.89 -68.25
N SER A 778 -12.22 -37.70 -67.73
CA SER A 778 -11.97 -39.17 -67.56
C SER A 778 -10.58 -39.31 -66.87
N GLY A 779 -10.16 -40.37 -66.17
CA GLY A 779 -10.77 -41.66 -65.79
C GLY A 779 -9.66 -42.70 -65.51
N ARG A 780 -10.00 -43.84 -64.86
CA ARG A 780 -9.14 -44.97 -64.43
C ARG A 780 -8.19 -44.69 -63.26
N ASP A 781 -8.15 -45.47 -62.16
CA ASP A 781 -8.30 -46.92 -61.88
C ASP A 781 -7.00 -47.73 -62.05
N THR A 782 -6.44 -48.24 -60.94
CA THR A 782 -5.96 -49.63 -60.74
C THR A 782 -5.56 -49.89 -59.29
N ASP A 783 -6.40 -50.59 -58.51
CA ASP A 783 -6.14 -51.91 -57.91
C ASP A 783 -4.65 -52.40 -57.95
N ARG A 784 -4.04 -53.04 -56.94
CA ARG A 784 -4.54 -54.09 -56.01
C ARG A 784 -3.38 -54.69 -55.15
N ASP A 785 -3.77 -55.41 -54.08
CA ASP A 785 -3.17 -56.63 -53.48
C ASP A 785 -1.68 -56.70 -53.04
N ASN A 786 -1.21 -57.64 -52.19
CA ASN A 786 -1.71 -58.24 -50.92
C ASN A 786 -0.61 -59.16 -50.31
N HIS A 787 -0.62 -59.45 -48.99
CA HIS A 787 0.15 -60.51 -48.26
C HIS A 787 1.71 -60.41 -48.28
N ASP A 788 2.51 -61.00 -47.35
CA ASP A 788 2.27 -61.57 -46.00
C ASP A 788 3.58 -61.59 -45.14
N ARG A 789 3.42 -61.79 -43.82
CA ARG A 789 4.30 -62.42 -42.78
C ARG A 789 5.81 -62.67 -43.09
N HIS A 790 6.75 -62.41 -42.17
CA HIS A 790 6.91 -63.10 -40.86
C HIS A 790 7.86 -62.39 -39.86
N ASP A 791 8.00 -62.98 -38.66
CA ASP A 791 8.72 -62.59 -37.42
C ASP A 791 10.25 -62.33 -37.59
N HIS A 792 10.97 -61.57 -36.73
CA HIS A 792 11.33 -61.94 -35.34
C HIS A 792 12.18 -60.87 -34.56
N HIS A 793 12.43 -61.14 -33.27
CA HIS A 793 13.48 -60.64 -32.34
C HIS A 793 13.39 -59.30 -31.56
N ASP A 794 13.60 -59.42 -30.24
CA ASP A 794 13.94 -58.37 -29.27
C ASP A 794 15.35 -57.77 -29.46
N ARG A 795 15.55 -56.49 -29.04
CA ARG A 795 16.32 -56.15 -27.81
C ARG A 795 16.42 -54.65 -27.48
N THR A 796 15.89 -54.32 -26.29
CA THR A 796 16.47 -53.49 -25.20
C THR A 796 17.54 -52.40 -25.47
N ASP A 797 17.22 -51.22 -24.92
CA ASP A 797 18.06 -50.30 -24.10
C ASP A 797 18.93 -49.15 -24.68
N ARG A 798 18.45 -47.93 -24.36
CA ARG A 798 19.11 -46.72 -23.81
C ARG A 798 20.65 -46.56 -23.89
N HIS A 799 21.09 -45.42 -24.44
CA HIS A 799 21.65 -44.23 -23.75
C HIS A 799 21.73 -43.08 -24.81
N ASP A 800 21.55 -41.77 -24.61
CA ASP A 800 21.75 -40.77 -23.53
C ASP A 800 22.98 -39.86 -23.77
N ARG A 801 22.76 -38.53 -23.64
CA ARG A 801 23.71 -37.39 -23.53
C ARG A 801 24.32 -36.65 -24.76
N GLN A 802 24.40 -35.32 -24.52
CA GLN A 802 25.48 -34.36 -24.77
C GLN A 802 25.48 -33.40 -25.99
N ASP A 803 25.07 -32.15 -25.70
CA ASP A 803 25.72 -30.86 -25.96
C ASP A 803 26.76 -30.71 -27.10
N ARG A 804 26.52 -29.78 -28.04
CA ARG A 804 27.12 -28.41 -27.98
C ARG A 804 26.74 -27.48 -29.14
N ASP A 805 26.46 -26.22 -28.76
CA ASP A 805 26.95 -24.94 -29.33
C ASP A 805 27.10 -24.76 -30.86
N TRP A 806 26.41 -23.74 -31.41
CA TRP A 806 26.90 -22.88 -32.51
C TRP A 806 26.28 -21.48 -32.43
N ARG A 807 27.09 -20.45 -32.72
CA ARG A 807 26.68 -19.03 -32.81
C ARG A 807 26.44 -18.55 -34.25
N ASP A 808 25.79 -17.40 -34.34
CA ASP A 808 25.74 -16.43 -35.44
C ASP A 808 25.14 -16.86 -36.80
N ARG A 809 24.03 -16.20 -37.18
CA ARG A 809 24.06 -15.32 -38.36
C ARG A 809 22.92 -14.29 -38.48
N ASP A 810 23.23 -13.28 -39.29
CA ASP A 810 22.35 -12.44 -40.13
C ASP A 810 21.35 -11.47 -39.48
N ARG A 811 21.88 -10.33 -39.03
CA ARG A 811 21.26 -9.03 -39.36
C ARG A 811 21.29 -8.80 -40.87
N ARG A 812 20.14 -8.47 -41.50
CA ARG A 812 19.92 -7.37 -42.49
C ARG A 812 18.71 -7.62 -43.39
N LYS A 813 17.76 -6.68 -43.40
CA LYS A 813 17.36 -5.94 -44.62
C LYS A 813 16.40 -4.79 -44.26
N TYR A 814 16.81 -3.59 -44.68
CA TYR A 814 16.07 -2.32 -44.73
C TYR A 814 15.30 -1.92 -43.46
#